data_AF-A0A4U7CA52-F1
#
_entry.id   AF-A0A4U7CA52-F1
#
_cell.length_a   1.000
_cell.length_b   1.000
_cell.length_c   1.000
_cell.angle_alpha   90.00
_cell.angle_beta   90.00
_cell.angle_gamma   90.00
#
_symmetry.space_group_name_H-M   'P 1'
#
loop_
_entity.id
_entity.type
_entity.pdbx_description
1 polymer ?
#
loop_
_entity_poly.entity_id
_entity_poly.type
_entity_poly.pdbx_seq_one_letter_code
_entity_poly.pdbx_strand_id
1 'polypeptide(L)'
;MVAEALTADAVHLAAGGVALAVALAVVYFVDRPSGDWTRALRSRLLLGVPWGTLVVMAGVVGVYLFVQSGLNNPNRPVVIPFRSWSYFYPEGLVWSSFAHAGRGHITGNLLAAVVAGGLSEYAYGHFPDGREVGEADRLAVRLRRLPSRVWALPSRARRLPQRIRAAPGRLAAVESPAANPYVRAFLIVPGAAVAFGLVSALFALGPVIGFSVVVFAYWGFALVSRPVAAVVAMAGTTLVGVLYDAVRVPVAFAEASPSYGVPGWANVAIQGHALGVIGGALVAVVLLRRRGRARNGEGRSADSDAAAGRWRHHPVATADGGGTRADATERSALVVFGALLLFGASRRLWAVYWYLGNERYELYRAVGVGLLALLAAIVAVAAVSRDEPIWPARAVPDPETIRGGIRSATPAAVGLLLLVAALAVVAGPAVVPNLVAVDDGDLPGDPVEVEGYQVTYAEDVENRLVGVVDVEAFGRSTSVNTSGVIVTNPDREIWTTAVSKGNLAFWGYRAVDVGGTGWRETVWVQRVGWVAANGGPTYRVDAVRNETRRTLFTSEPARAEPQIDGRTVVVAAARGTFELTVIGGSGNNVTAPLPAANESVTVRGITLVREGDVLFAERGETRVRIAQRERYEGRQ
;
A
#
# COMPACT_ATOMS: atom_id res chain seq x y z
N MET A 1 22.09 -26.82 17.97
CA MET A 1 21.62 -25.50 17.47
C MET A 1 20.62 -25.59 16.31
N VAL A 2 20.99 -25.83 15.03
CA VAL A 2 20.00 -25.81 13.92
C VAL A 2 18.97 -26.93 14.02
N ALA A 3 19.39 -28.15 14.35
CA ALA A 3 18.46 -29.28 14.56
C ALA A 3 17.53 -29.05 15.77
N GLU A 4 18.06 -28.52 16.87
CA GLU A 4 17.25 -28.17 18.07
C GLU A 4 16.23 -27.06 17.78
N ALA A 5 16.62 -26.02 17.03
CA ALA A 5 15.73 -24.94 16.62
C ALA A 5 14.60 -25.44 15.71
N LEU A 6 14.92 -26.30 14.72
CA LEU A 6 13.92 -26.95 13.85
C LEU A 6 12.97 -27.85 14.65
N THR A 7 13.46 -28.58 15.65
CA THR A 7 12.61 -29.38 16.53
C THR A 7 11.75 -28.51 17.45
N ALA A 8 12.26 -27.39 17.94
CA ALA A 8 11.51 -26.46 18.77
C ALA A 8 10.36 -25.82 17.99
N ASP A 9 10.61 -25.30 16.79
CA ASP A 9 9.58 -24.70 15.93
C ASP A 9 8.46 -25.71 15.60
N ALA A 10 8.84 -26.95 15.26
CA ALA A 10 7.88 -28.02 14.99
C ALA A 10 7.01 -28.35 16.21
N VAL A 11 7.59 -28.37 17.41
CA VAL A 11 6.86 -28.59 18.66
C VAL A 11 5.88 -27.44 18.96
N HIS A 12 6.30 -26.18 18.79
CA HIS A 12 5.43 -25.03 19.00
C HIS A 12 4.26 -25.00 18.00
N LEU A 13 4.53 -25.30 16.73
CA LEU A 13 3.49 -25.41 15.70
C LEU A 13 2.52 -26.55 16.00
N ALA A 14 3.02 -27.72 16.42
CA ALA A 14 2.17 -28.85 16.79
C ALA A 14 1.29 -28.52 18.00
N ALA A 15 1.87 -27.94 19.06
CA ALA A 15 1.14 -27.56 20.26
C ALA A 15 0.07 -26.49 19.96
N GLY A 16 0.43 -25.42 19.24
CA GLY A 16 -0.49 -24.39 18.81
C GLY A 16 -1.59 -24.92 17.90
N GLY A 17 -1.25 -25.80 16.96
CA GLY A 17 -2.20 -26.46 16.07
C GLY A 17 -3.20 -27.36 16.80
N VAL A 18 -2.74 -28.14 17.78
CA VAL A 18 -3.60 -28.96 18.64
C VAL A 18 -4.53 -28.08 19.47
N ALA A 19 -4.01 -27.03 20.11
CA ALA A 19 -4.82 -26.10 20.91
C ALA A 19 -5.92 -25.43 20.05
N LEU A 20 -5.57 -24.98 18.85
CA LEU A 20 -6.53 -24.41 17.90
C LEU A 20 -7.57 -25.44 17.46
N ALA A 21 -7.17 -26.67 17.14
CA ALA A 21 -8.08 -27.73 16.74
C ALA A 21 -9.06 -28.10 17.86
N VAL A 22 -8.59 -28.19 19.11
CA VAL A 22 -9.43 -28.43 20.29
C VAL A 22 -10.41 -27.29 20.51
N ALA A 23 -9.95 -26.03 20.44
CA ALA A 23 -10.81 -24.86 20.58
C ALA A 23 -11.92 -24.84 19.50
N LEU A 24 -11.56 -25.08 18.25
CA LEU A 24 -12.52 -25.17 17.14
C LEU A 24 -13.49 -26.34 17.31
N ALA A 25 -13.01 -27.49 17.78
CA ALA A 25 -13.86 -28.65 18.04
C ALA A 25 -14.87 -28.35 19.16
N VAL A 26 -14.43 -27.75 20.27
CA VAL A 26 -15.33 -27.35 21.38
C VAL A 26 -16.41 -26.39 20.88
N VAL A 27 -16.02 -25.32 20.16
CA VAL A 27 -16.99 -24.37 19.58
C VAL A 27 -17.94 -25.07 18.62
N TYR A 28 -17.44 -25.92 17.73
CA TYR A 28 -18.25 -26.68 16.76
C TYR A 28 -19.26 -27.61 17.45
N PHE A 29 -18.85 -28.31 18.52
CA PHE A 29 -19.73 -29.23 19.24
C PHE A 29 -20.78 -28.50 20.09
N VAL A 30 -20.46 -27.32 20.60
CA VAL A 30 -21.41 -26.47 21.34
C VAL A 30 -22.41 -25.82 20.38
N ASP A 31 -21.94 -25.23 19.29
CA ASP A 31 -22.76 -24.46 18.33
C ASP A 31 -23.56 -25.37 17.38
N ARG A 32 -23.07 -26.60 17.12
CA ARG A 32 -23.65 -27.56 16.16
C ARG A 32 -24.10 -26.90 14.85
N PRO A 33 -23.18 -26.24 14.13
CA PRO A 33 -23.55 -25.39 13.01
C PRO A 33 -24.27 -26.18 11.92
N SER A 34 -25.50 -25.76 11.60
CA SER A 34 -26.43 -26.30 10.60
C SER A 34 -25.96 -26.19 9.13
N GLY A 35 -24.74 -25.68 8.90
CA GLY A 35 -24.20 -25.37 7.58
C GLY A 35 -24.85 -24.13 6.91
N ASP A 36 -25.69 -23.37 7.62
CA ASP A 36 -26.37 -22.16 7.11
C ASP A 36 -25.39 -21.13 6.52
N TRP A 37 -24.20 -20.99 7.12
CA TRP A 37 -23.18 -20.04 6.66
C TRP A 37 -22.68 -20.33 5.24
N THR A 38 -22.52 -21.61 4.86
CA THR A 38 -22.13 -21.99 3.49
C THR A 38 -23.24 -21.70 2.48
N ARG A 39 -24.50 -21.86 2.88
CA ARG A 39 -25.66 -21.49 2.07
C ARG A 39 -25.74 -19.98 1.89
N ALA A 40 -25.48 -19.21 2.94
CA ALA A 40 -25.43 -17.75 2.88
C ALA A 40 -24.34 -17.26 1.90
N LEU A 41 -23.13 -17.83 1.95
CA LEU A 41 -22.08 -17.49 0.98
C LEU A 41 -22.46 -17.91 -0.45
N ARG A 42 -22.97 -19.13 -0.64
CA ARG A 42 -23.33 -19.67 -1.96
C ARG A 42 -24.56 -19.03 -2.59
N SER A 43 -25.41 -18.39 -1.80
CA SER A 43 -26.56 -17.65 -2.32
C SER A 43 -26.11 -16.39 -3.06
N ARG A 44 -24.97 -15.79 -2.68
CA ARG A 44 -24.42 -14.57 -3.27
C ARG A 44 -23.23 -14.82 -4.18
N LEU A 45 -22.34 -15.73 -3.82
CA LEU A 45 -21.08 -16.00 -4.51
C LEU A 45 -21.13 -17.34 -5.26
N LEU A 46 -20.46 -17.37 -6.41
CA LEU A 46 -20.28 -18.58 -7.20
C LEU A 46 -19.46 -19.60 -6.38
N LEU A 47 -20.09 -20.73 -6.04
CA LEU A 47 -19.56 -21.76 -5.13
C LEU A 47 -19.23 -21.27 -3.70
N GLY A 48 -19.66 -20.06 -3.33
CA GLY A 48 -19.31 -19.45 -2.04
C GLY A 48 -17.92 -18.79 -2.02
N VAL A 49 -17.28 -18.60 -3.18
CA VAL A 49 -15.89 -18.13 -3.30
C VAL A 49 -15.84 -16.75 -3.99
N PRO A 50 -15.03 -15.80 -3.48
CA PRO A 50 -14.81 -14.50 -4.10
C PRO A 50 -13.79 -14.61 -5.25
N TRP A 51 -14.19 -15.27 -6.34
CA TRP A 51 -13.33 -15.54 -7.49
C TRP A 51 -12.72 -14.28 -8.10
N GLY A 52 -13.46 -13.17 -8.16
CA GLY A 52 -12.96 -11.94 -8.74
C GLY A 52 -11.77 -11.38 -7.95
N THR A 53 -11.91 -11.35 -6.63
CA THR A 53 -10.84 -10.95 -5.71
C THR A 53 -9.61 -11.86 -5.87
N LEU A 54 -9.81 -13.18 -5.95
CA LEU A 54 -8.72 -14.15 -6.11
C LEU A 54 -7.98 -14.01 -7.43
N VAL A 55 -8.69 -13.74 -8.53
CA VAL A 55 -8.08 -13.49 -9.85
C VAL A 55 -7.21 -12.23 -9.82
N VAL A 56 -7.68 -11.15 -9.20
CA VAL A 56 -6.89 -9.92 -9.04
C VAL A 56 -5.65 -10.17 -8.19
N MET A 57 -5.78 -10.90 -7.08
CA MET A 57 -4.65 -11.29 -6.25
C MET A 57 -3.62 -12.12 -7.01
N ALA A 58 -4.06 -13.07 -7.84
CA ALA A 58 -3.15 -13.85 -8.69
C ALA A 58 -2.39 -12.96 -9.68
N GLY A 59 -3.07 -11.97 -10.28
CA GLY A 59 -2.42 -10.97 -11.14
C GLY A 59 -1.36 -10.15 -10.39
N VAL A 60 -1.69 -9.64 -9.20
CA VAL A 60 -0.75 -8.89 -8.34
C VAL A 60 0.48 -9.74 -7.96
N VAL A 61 0.28 -11.01 -7.62
CA VAL A 61 1.37 -11.96 -7.36
C VAL A 61 2.23 -12.15 -8.61
N GLY A 62 1.61 -12.26 -9.79
CA GLY A 62 2.32 -12.33 -11.07
C GLY A 62 3.23 -11.13 -11.30
N VAL A 63 2.74 -9.90 -11.09
CA VAL A 63 3.54 -8.67 -11.20
C VAL A 63 4.74 -8.72 -10.25
N TYR A 64 4.51 -9.08 -9.00
CA TYR A 64 5.58 -9.17 -8.01
C TYR A 64 6.68 -10.16 -8.40
N LEU A 65 6.28 -11.36 -8.85
CA LEU A 65 7.19 -12.45 -9.14
C LEU A 65 7.98 -12.21 -10.43
N PHE A 66 7.29 -11.79 -11.51
CA PHE A 66 7.86 -11.74 -12.85
C PHE A 66 8.29 -10.33 -13.28
N VAL A 67 7.47 -9.30 -13.01
CA VAL A 67 7.76 -7.92 -13.43
C VAL A 67 8.81 -7.28 -12.53
N GLN A 68 8.72 -7.51 -11.20
CA GLN A 68 9.63 -6.90 -10.22
C GLN A 68 10.83 -7.78 -9.82
N SER A 69 11.10 -8.87 -10.56
CA SER A 69 12.16 -9.85 -10.24
C SER A 69 11.99 -10.50 -8.84
N GLY A 70 10.76 -10.63 -8.34
CA GLY A 70 10.47 -11.23 -7.03
C GLY A 70 10.78 -12.74 -6.93
N LEU A 71 10.84 -13.47 -8.05
CA LEU A 71 11.26 -14.87 -8.06
C LEU A 71 12.70 -15.05 -7.52
N ASN A 72 13.61 -14.21 -8.01
CA ASN A 72 15.02 -14.28 -7.65
C ASN A 72 15.30 -13.52 -6.34
N ASN A 73 14.54 -12.45 -6.06
CA ASN A 73 14.76 -11.56 -4.91
C ASN A 73 13.45 -11.33 -4.13
N PRO A 74 12.88 -12.35 -3.47
CA PRO A 74 11.53 -12.31 -2.90
C PRO A 74 11.38 -11.34 -1.72
N ASN A 75 12.47 -10.86 -1.12
CA ASN A 75 12.41 -9.87 -0.04
C ASN A 75 12.80 -8.46 -0.51
N ARG A 76 13.38 -8.31 -1.70
CA ARG A 76 13.94 -7.06 -2.23
C ARG A 76 13.62 -6.95 -3.73
N PRO A 77 12.35 -6.81 -4.12
CA PRO A 77 11.96 -6.62 -5.52
C PRO A 77 12.54 -5.31 -6.07
N VAL A 78 12.56 -5.14 -7.39
CA VAL A 78 12.87 -3.84 -8.00
C VAL A 78 11.69 -2.90 -7.79
N VAL A 79 11.96 -1.65 -7.40
CA VAL A 79 10.92 -0.69 -6.95
C VAL A 79 10.95 0.64 -7.71
N ILE A 80 12.13 1.23 -7.89
CA ILE A 80 12.30 2.57 -8.49
C ILE A 80 11.53 2.76 -9.83
N PRO A 81 11.68 1.86 -10.84
CA PRO A 81 10.94 1.96 -12.11
C PRO A 81 9.43 1.78 -12.02
N PHE A 82 8.90 1.23 -10.92
CA PHE A 82 7.48 0.87 -10.80
C PHE A 82 6.73 1.79 -9.83
N ARG A 83 7.27 2.96 -9.53
CA ARG A 83 6.54 4.05 -8.88
C ARG A 83 5.95 4.96 -9.96
N SER A 84 4.78 5.54 -9.67
CA SER A 84 4.19 6.55 -10.54
C SER A 84 4.83 7.91 -10.24
N TRP A 85 5.63 8.43 -11.18
CA TRP A 85 6.36 9.70 -11.00
C TRP A 85 5.71 10.86 -11.75
N SER A 86 5.19 10.59 -12.96
CA SER A 86 4.71 11.60 -13.90
C SER A 86 3.71 11.00 -14.88
N TYR A 87 2.86 11.85 -15.46
CA TYR A 87 2.00 11.48 -16.58
C TYR A 87 2.77 11.16 -17.86
N PHE A 88 4.02 11.62 -17.96
CA PHE A 88 4.90 11.32 -19.09
C PHE A 88 5.63 9.99 -18.96
N TYR A 89 5.38 9.22 -17.88
CA TYR A 89 5.89 7.85 -17.71
C TYR A 89 4.78 6.79 -17.62
N PRO A 90 4.21 6.36 -18.77
CA PRO A 90 3.09 5.41 -18.82
C PRO A 90 3.37 4.05 -18.18
N GLU A 91 4.61 3.54 -18.27
CA GLU A 91 4.96 2.24 -17.68
C GLU A 91 4.83 2.28 -16.14
N GLY A 92 5.29 3.36 -15.50
CA GLY A 92 5.13 3.56 -14.06
C GLY A 92 3.67 3.69 -13.65
N LEU A 93 2.86 4.43 -14.44
CA LEU A 93 1.42 4.57 -14.20
C LEU A 93 0.69 3.21 -14.22
N VAL A 94 0.99 2.37 -15.21
CA VAL A 94 0.37 1.05 -15.36
C VAL A 94 0.72 0.13 -14.19
N TRP A 95 1.98 0.09 -13.78
CA TRP A 95 2.43 -0.89 -12.79
C TRP A 95 2.32 -0.44 -11.33
N SER A 96 2.31 0.87 -11.05
CA SER A 96 2.39 1.41 -9.68
C SER A 96 1.38 0.79 -8.71
N SER A 97 0.12 0.68 -9.12
CA SER A 97 -0.96 0.10 -8.31
C SER A 97 -0.86 -1.43 -8.14
N PHE A 98 0.02 -2.12 -8.86
CA PHE A 98 0.16 -3.59 -8.80
C PHE A 98 1.54 -4.04 -8.33
N ALA A 99 2.53 -3.16 -8.37
CA ALA A 99 3.88 -3.38 -7.87
C ALA A 99 3.96 -3.17 -6.34
N HIS A 100 4.95 -3.76 -5.68
CA HIS A 100 5.14 -3.70 -4.23
C HIS A 100 6.60 -3.50 -3.83
N ALA A 101 6.81 -2.83 -2.70
CA ALA A 101 8.14 -2.48 -2.20
C ALA A 101 8.92 -3.64 -1.54
N GLY A 102 8.25 -4.75 -1.22
CA GLY A 102 8.85 -5.86 -0.49
C GLY A 102 7.83 -6.93 -0.08
N ARG A 103 8.33 -8.04 0.48
CA ARG A 103 7.49 -9.20 0.83
C ARG A 103 6.41 -8.89 1.85
N GLY A 104 6.77 -8.13 2.89
CA GLY A 104 5.81 -7.71 3.91
C GLY A 104 4.72 -6.81 3.33
N HIS A 105 5.09 -5.92 2.40
CA HIS A 105 4.13 -5.02 1.75
C HIS A 105 3.11 -5.78 0.90
N ILE A 106 3.54 -6.69 0.02
CA ILE A 106 2.61 -7.50 -0.77
C ILE A 106 1.75 -8.42 0.12
N THR A 107 2.35 -9.08 1.10
CA THR A 107 1.61 -10.00 1.98
C THR A 107 0.51 -9.26 2.73
N GLY A 108 0.83 -8.09 3.33
CA GLY A 108 -0.16 -7.27 4.03
C GLY A 108 -1.32 -6.83 3.13
N ASN A 109 -1.01 -6.41 1.89
CA ASN A 109 -2.06 -6.03 0.92
C ASN A 109 -2.91 -7.22 0.50
N LEU A 110 -2.33 -8.40 0.23
CA LEU A 110 -3.05 -9.60 -0.18
C LEU A 110 -3.96 -10.13 0.93
N LEU A 111 -3.50 -10.14 2.19
CA LEU A 111 -4.31 -10.54 3.34
C LEU A 111 -5.47 -9.56 3.60
N ALA A 112 -5.23 -8.26 3.43
CA ALA A 112 -6.30 -7.28 3.52
C ALA A 112 -7.27 -7.37 2.32
N ALA A 113 -6.76 -7.63 1.12
CA ALA A 113 -7.54 -7.77 -0.11
C ALA A 113 -8.49 -8.96 -0.06
N VAL A 114 -8.05 -10.14 0.41
CA VAL A 114 -8.93 -11.31 0.48
C VAL A 114 -10.11 -11.09 1.41
N VAL A 115 -9.90 -10.37 2.53
CA VAL A 115 -10.97 -10.06 3.49
C VAL A 115 -11.87 -8.94 2.98
N ALA A 116 -11.29 -7.79 2.62
CA ALA A 116 -12.04 -6.62 2.19
C ALA A 116 -12.72 -6.87 0.84
N GLY A 117 -11.96 -7.35 -0.15
CA GLY A 117 -12.45 -7.71 -1.47
C GLY A 117 -13.48 -8.82 -1.42
N GLY A 118 -13.27 -9.85 -0.59
CA GLY A 118 -14.27 -10.90 -0.36
C GLY A 118 -15.59 -10.35 0.20
N LEU A 119 -15.52 -9.40 1.14
CA LEU A 119 -16.71 -8.74 1.69
C LEU A 119 -17.40 -7.82 0.66
N SER A 120 -16.63 -7.05 -0.13
CA SER A 120 -17.15 -6.20 -1.21
C SER A 120 -17.80 -7.03 -2.31
N GLU A 121 -17.17 -8.13 -2.73
CA GLU A 121 -17.68 -9.06 -3.74
C GLU A 121 -18.93 -9.79 -3.24
N TYR A 122 -18.97 -10.17 -1.96
CA TYR A 122 -20.17 -10.70 -1.32
C TYR A 122 -21.32 -9.66 -1.24
N ALA A 123 -21.01 -8.36 -1.12
CA ALA A 123 -22.00 -7.28 -1.13
C ALA A 123 -22.46 -6.91 -2.55
N TYR A 124 -21.57 -6.99 -3.53
CA TYR A 124 -21.90 -6.87 -4.94
C TYR A 124 -22.76 -8.04 -5.43
N GLY A 125 -22.37 -9.28 -5.07
CA GLY A 125 -23.02 -10.55 -5.40
C GLY A 125 -22.83 -10.99 -6.85
N HIS A 126 -22.44 -12.24 -7.08
CA HIS A 126 -22.51 -12.91 -8.39
C HIS A 126 -23.96 -13.25 -8.76
N PHE A 127 -24.80 -13.49 -7.76
CA PHE A 127 -26.24 -13.62 -7.89
C PHE A 127 -26.88 -12.41 -7.19
N PRO A 128 -27.29 -11.35 -7.94
CA PRO A 128 -27.76 -10.09 -7.37
C PRO A 128 -28.95 -10.24 -6.42
N ASP A 129 -29.94 -11.04 -6.82
CA ASP A 129 -31.16 -11.33 -6.06
C ASP A 129 -31.01 -12.49 -5.08
N GLY A 130 -29.82 -13.08 -5.04
CA GLY A 130 -29.58 -14.35 -4.38
C GLY A 130 -30.07 -15.52 -5.25
N ARG A 131 -29.41 -16.67 -5.11
CA ARG A 131 -29.94 -17.94 -5.66
C ARG A 131 -30.42 -18.84 -4.53
N GLU A 132 -31.47 -19.60 -4.79
CA GLU A 132 -31.85 -20.70 -3.91
C GLU A 132 -30.75 -21.77 -3.94
N VAL A 133 -30.25 -22.12 -2.76
CA VAL A 133 -29.24 -23.18 -2.60
C VAL A 133 -29.97 -24.44 -2.10
N GLY A 134 -30.69 -25.11 -3.02
CA GLY A 134 -31.43 -26.35 -2.78
C GLY A 134 -30.62 -27.64 -2.97
N GLU A 135 -31.21 -28.79 -2.62
CA GLU A 135 -30.61 -30.14 -2.57
C GLU A 135 -29.80 -30.62 -3.80
N ALA A 136 -29.91 -29.95 -4.96
CA ALA A 136 -29.14 -30.26 -6.15
C ALA A 136 -27.60 -30.14 -5.94
N ASP A 137 -27.13 -29.24 -5.08
CA ASP A 137 -25.70 -29.17 -4.71
C ASP A 137 -25.28 -30.32 -3.76
N ARG A 138 -26.23 -31.01 -3.09
CA ARG A 138 -25.95 -32.22 -2.32
C ARG A 138 -25.54 -33.38 -3.22
N LEU A 139 -26.06 -33.43 -4.46
CA LEU A 139 -25.71 -34.46 -5.44
C LEU A 139 -24.23 -34.37 -5.86
N ALA A 140 -23.70 -33.17 -6.10
CA ALA A 140 -22.28 -32.98 -6.42
C ALA A 140 -21.34 -33.37 -5.26
N VAL A 141 -21.76 -33.12 -4.01
CA VAL A 141 -21.02 -33.52 -2.80
C VAL A 141 -21.16 -35.03 -2.50
N ARG A 142 -22.31 -35.64 -2.80
CA ARG A 142 -22.54 -37.10 -2.70
C ARG A 142 -21.77 -37.88 -3.77
N LEU A 143 -21.72 -37.37 -4.99
CA LEU A 143 -20.99 -37.98 -6.11
C LEU A 143 -19.47 -37.99 -5.88
N ARG A 144 -18.94 -37.05 -5.08
CA ARG A 144 -17.53 -37.03 -4.66
C ARG A 144 -17.18 -37.99 -3.53
N ARG A 145 -18.17 -38.66 -2.91
CA ARG A 145 -18.02 -39.65 -1.83
C ARG A 145 -18.40 -41.08 -2.25
N LEU A 146 -18.45 -41.39 -3.55
CA LEU A 146 -18.65 -42.76 -4.01
C LEU A 146 -17.30 -43.42 -4.28
N PRO A 147 -16.99 -44.57 -3.63
CA PRO A 147 -15.87 -45.41 -4.06
C PRO A 147 -16.16 -45.95 -5.46
N SER A 148 -15.12 -46.07 -6.27
CA SER A 148 -15.12 -46.61 -7.63
C SER A 148 -15.37 -48.12 -7.66
N ARG A 149 -16.59 -48.55 -7.33
CA ARG A 149 -17.19 -49.90 -7.52
C ARG A 149 -18.71 -49.63 -7.42
N VAL A 150 -19.55 -49.79 -8.44
CA VAL A 150 -19.90 -51.06 -9.09
C VAL A 150 -20.64 -50.74 -10.39
N TRP A 151 -20.21 -51.41 -11.46
CA TRP A 151 -20.96 -51.63 -12.68
C TRP A 151 -21.93 -52.80 -12.43
N ALA A 152 -23.24 -52.54 -12.41
CA ALA A 152 -24.26 -53.59 -12.49
C ALA A 152 -25.60 -52.96 -12.91
N LEU A 153 -25.83 -52.87 -14.22
CA LEU A 153 -27.15 -52.59 -14.79
C LEU A 153 -27.89 -53.92 -14.99
N PRO A 154 -29.11 -54.09 -14.45
CA PRO A 154 -30.07 -55.00 -15.04
C PRO A 154 -30.96 -54.24 -16.02
N SER A 155 -30.97 -54.76 -17.23
CA SER A 155 -31.85 -54.40 -18.34
C SER A 155 -33.33 -54.55 -18.00
N ARG A 156 -34.03 -53.45 -17.74
CA ARG A 156 -35.47 -53.30 -18.02
C ARG A 156 -35.79 -51.89 -18.50
N ALA A 157 -35.59 -51.68 -19.79
CA ALA A 157 -36.27 -50.63 -20.52
C ALA A 157 -37.77 -50.97 -20.64
N ARG A 158 -38.61 -49.98 -20.34
CA ARG A 158 -39.83 -49.58 -21.07
C ARG A 158 -40.87 -49.03 -20.10
N ARG A 159 -40.94 -47.70 -20.06
CA ARG A 159 -42.18 -46.90 -20.09
C ARG A 159 -41.78 -45.43 -20.15
N LEU A 160 -41.72 -44.89 -21.36
CA LEU A 160 -41.95 -43.45 -21.56
C LEU A 160 -43.40 -43.14 -21.13
N PRO A 161 -43.64 -41.95 -20.58
CA PRO A 161 -44.63 -41.10 -21.24
C PRO A 161 -44.13 -39.67 -21.49
N GLN A 162 -44.34 -39.28 -22.74
CA GLN A 162 -44.59 -37.94 -23.26
C GLN A 162 -44.84 -36.83 -22.22
N ARG A 163 -43.82 -36.00 -21.97
CA ARG A 163 -43.98 -34.54 -21.74
C ARG A 163 -42.76 -33.80 -22.31
N ILE A 164 -42.58 -33.89 -23.63
CA ILE A 164 -41.82 -32.92 -24.40
C ILE A 164 -42.85 -32.09 -25.16
N ARG A 165 -43.42 -31.10 -24.48
CA ARG A 165 -44.12 -29.98 -25.11
C ARG A 165 -44.14 -28.78 -24.17
N ALA A 166 -42.96 -28.21 -23.99
CA ALA A 166 -42.76 -26.82 -23.63
C ALA A 166 -41.31 -26.51 -24.05
N ALA A 167 -41.13 -26.15 -25.32
CA ALA A 167 -39.96 -25.38 -25.70
C ALA A 167 -40.09 -24.02 -24.99
N PRO A 168 -39.21 -23.63 -24.06
CA PRO A 168 -39.05 -22.22 -23.80
C PRO A 168 -38.40 -21.65 -25.05
N GLY A 169 -39.03 -20.66 -25.67
CA GLY A 169 -38.41 -19.86 -26.72
C GLY A 169 -37.13 -19.23 -26.18
N ARG A 170 -36.01 -19.95 -26.29
CA ARG A 170 -34.66 -19.48 -25.92
C ARG A 170 -33.99 -18.89 -27.15
N LEU A 171 -34.63 -17.92 -27.78
CA LEU A 171 -34.03 -17.07 -28.80
C LEU A 171 -34.76 -15.72 -28.80
N ALA A 172 -34.48 -14.88 -27.79
CA ALA A 172 -34.57 -13.41 -27.84
C ALA A 172 -34.48 -12.81 -26.43
N ALA A 173 -33.26 -12.73 -25.91
CA ALA A 173 -32.73 -11.64 -25.12
C ALA A 173 -31.31 -12.08 -24.78
N VAL A 174 -30.29 -11.38 -25.28
CA VAL A 174 -29.01 -11.45 -24.60
C VAL A 174 -29.31 -10.88 -23.21
N GLU A 175 -29.54 -11.75 -22.22
CA GLU A 175 -29.53 -11.35 -20.82
C GLU A 175 -28.30 -10.47 -20.65
N SER A 176 -28.49 -9.25 -20.12
CA SER A 176 -27.39 -8.30 -20.01
C SER A 176 -26.15 -9.02 -19.46
N PRO A 177 -24.94 -8.81 -20.01
CA PRO A 177 -23.74 -9.53 -19.54
C PRO A 177 -23.56 -9.48 -18.01
N ALA A 178 -24.09 -8.43 -17.37
CA ALA A 178 -24.12 -8.23 -15.93
C ALA A 178 -25.08 -9.17 -15.15
N ALA A 179 -25.96 -9.94 -15.80
CA ALA A 179 -26.81 -10.95 -15.19
C ALA A 179 -26.09 -12.31 -15.04
N ASN A 180 -25.08 -12.58 -15.87
CA ASN A 180 -24.33 -13.84 -15.84
C ASN A 180 -23.35 -13.86 -14.64
N PRO A 181 -23.45 -14.84 -13.73
CA PRO A 181 -22.61 -14.90 -12.53
C PRO A 181 -21.13 -15.08 -12.84
N TYR A 182 -20.77 -15.74 -13.95
CA TYR A 182 -19.37 -15.92 -14.38
C TYR A 182 -18.78 -14.61 -14.90
N VAL A 183 -19.55 -13.84 -15.67
CA VAL A 183 -19.11 -12.51 -16.16
C VAL A 183 -18.91 -11.56 -14.98
N ARG A 184 -19.83 -11.58 -14.00
CA ARG A 184 -19.68 -10.79 -12.77
C ARG A 184 -18.41 -11.17 -12.00
N ALA A 185 -18.19 -12.46 -11.80
CA ALA A 185 -17.08 -12.99 -11.01
C ALA A 185 -15.71 -12.81 -11.68
N PHE A 186 -15.59 -13.13 -12.97
CA PHE A 186 -14.30 -13.23 -13.65
C PHE A 186 -13.97 -12.04 -14.56
N LEU A 187 -14.94 -11.18 -14.87
CA LEU A 187 -14.72 -10.00 -15.73
C LEU A 187 -15.04 -8.69 -15.01
N ILE A 188 -16.24 -8.54 -14.43
CA ILE A 188 -16.66 -7.24 -13.86
C ILE A 188 -15.89 -6.92 -12.59
N VAL A 189 -15.82 -7.84 -11.63
CA VAL A 189 -15.11 -7.59 -10.35
C VAL A 189 -13.62 -7.37 -10.59
N PRO A 190 -12.88 -8.25 -11.31
CA PRO A 190 -11.48 -8.00 -11.64
C PRO A 190 -11.27 -6.75 -12.47
N GLY A 191 -12.10 -6.53 -13.50
CA GLY A 191 -12.01 -5.36 -14.36
C GLY A 191 -12.23 -4.06 -13.61
N ALA A 192 -13.18 -4.02 -12.67
CA ALA A 192 -13.40 -2.85 -11.81
C ALA A 192 -12.20 -2.58 -10.89
N ALA A 193 -11.60 -3.62 -10.31
CA ALA A 193 -10.42 -3.48 -9.46
C ALA A 193 -9.20 -2.96 -10.24
N VAL A 194 -8.97 -3.51 -11.43
CA VAL A 194 -7.88 -3.10 -12.32
C VAL A 194 -8.11 -1.66 -12.81
N ALA A 195 -9.31 -1.35 -13.31
CA ALA A 195 -9.66 -0.01 -13.76
C ALA A 195 -9.53 1.02 -12.63
N PHE A 196 -9.97 0.68 -11.40
CA PHE A 196 -9.82 1.55 -10.25
C PHE A 196 -8.35 1.79 -9.90
N GLY A 197 -7.51 0.75 -9.93
CA GLY A 197 -6.07 0.86 -9.73
C GLY A 197 -5.39 1.76 -10.77
N LEU A 198 -5.73 1.61 -12.05
CA LEU A 198 -5.18 2.41 -13.14
C LEU A 198 -5.64 3.87 -13.07
N VAL A 199 -6.93 4.11 -12.85
CA VAL A 199 -7.47 5.48 -12.75
C VAL A 199 -6.94 6.19 -11.52
N SER A 200 -6.82 5.50 -10.39
CA SER A 200 -6.31 6.12 -9.15
C SER A 200 -4.82 6.45 -9.24
N ALA A 201 -4.04 5.72 -10.04
CA ALA A 201 -2.63 6.03 -10.26
C ALA A 201 -2.43 7.43 -10.88
N LEU A 202 -3.38 7.89 -11.70
CA LEU A 202 -3.40 9.26 -12.25
C LEU A 202 -3.54 10.35 -11.18
N PHE A 203 -4.02 10.01 -9.98
CA PHE A 203 -4.25 10.97 -8.91
C PHE A 203 -3.39 10.68 -7.68
N ALA A 204 -2.38 9.81 -7.81
CA ALA A 204 -1.47 9.52 -6.71
C ALA A 204 -0.51 10.70 -6.50
N LEU A 205 -0.44 11.20 -5.26
CA LEU A 205 0.50 12.26 -4.91
C LEU A 205 1.89 11.67 -4.64
N GLY A 206 2.86 12.01 -5.49
CA GLY A 206 4.25 11.56 -5.37
C GLY A 206 4.44 10.10 -5.80
N PRO A 207 5.62 9.51 -5.53
CA PRO A 207 6.05 8.24 -6.09
C PRO A 207 5.44 7.06 -5.33
N VAL A 208 4.17 6.80 -5.64
CA VAL A 208 3.37 5.76 -5.00
C VAL A 208 3.60 4.41 -5.69
N ILE A 209 3.60 3.36 -4.87
CA ILE A 209 3.65 1.96 -5.27
C ILE A 209 2.79 1.16 -4.29
N GLY A 210 1.98 0.23 -4.79
CA GLY A 210 1.22 -0.69 -3.96
C GLY A 210 -0.24 -0.83 -4.36
N PHE A 211 -0.76 -2.05 -4.17
CA PHE A 211 -2.18 -2.38 -4.37
C PHE A 211 -3.11 -1.84 -3.27
N SER A 212 -2.57 -1.13 -2.28
CA SER A 212 -3.34 -0.65 -1.13
C SER A 212 -4.48 0.28 -1.55
N VAL A 213 -4.34 1.12 -2.57
CA VAL A 213 -5.43 1.99 -3.04
C VAL A 213 -6.69 1.21 -3.41
N VAL A 214 -6.55 0.05 -4.06
CA VAL A 214 -7.66 -0.86 -4.41
C VAL A 214 -8.19 -1.56 -3.16
N VAL A 215 -7.30 -1.98 -2.24
CA VAL A 215 -7.71 -2.56 -0.95
C VAL A 215 -8.56 -1.58 -0.13
N PHE A 216 -8.16 -0.31 -0.08
CA PHE A 216 -8.92 0.73 0.60
C PHE A 216 -10.24 1.04 -0.13
N ALA A 217 -10.31 0.86 -1.44
CA ALA A 217 -11.58 0.91 -2.17
C ALA A 217 -12.52 -0.25 -1.84
N TYR A 218 -11.99 -1.47 -1.68
CA TYR A 218 -12.79 -2.57 -1.14
C TYR A 218 -13.32 -2.24 0.25
N TRP A 219 -12.48 -1.70 1.14
CA TRP A 219 -12.92 -1.24 2.45
C TRP A 219 -13.98 -0.13 2.39
N GLY A 220 -13.77 0.91 1.59
CA GLY A 220 -14.75 1.98 1.39
C GLY A 220 -16.10 1.46 0.91
N PHE A 221 -16.09 0.51 -0.04
CA PHE A 221 -17.29 -0.14 -0.52
C PHE A 221 -17.97 -0.98 0.57
N ALA A 222 -17.20 -1.75 1.34
CA ALA A 222 -17.69 -2.60 2.41
C ALA A 222 -18.24 -1.80 3.60
N LEU A 223 -17.59 -0.70 3.98
CA LEU A 223 -18.02 0.18 5.07
C LEU A 223 -19.35 0.87 4.77
N VAL A 224 -19.67 1.12 3.51
CA VAL A 224 -20.99 1.65 3.11
C VAL A 224 -22.02 0.53 2.99
N SER A 225 -21.67 -0.59 2.37
CA SER A 225 -22.63 -1.65 2.05
C SER A 225 -22.94 -2.58 3.22
N ARG A 226 -21.96 -2.83 4.10
CA ARG A 226 -22.06 -3.71 5.29
C ARG A 226 -21.13 -3.22 6.42
N PRO A 227 -21.41 -2.07 7.05
CA PRO A 227 -20.52 -1.42 8.02
C PRO A 227 -20.14 -2.31 9.21
N VAL A 228 -21.11 -3.03 9.81
CA VAL A 228 -20.84 -3.90 10.96
C VAL A 228 -19.93 -5.07 10.56
N ALA A 229 -20.24 -5.73 9.44
CA ALA A 229 -19.41 -6.82 8.93
C ALA A 229 -18.01 -6.33 8.57
N ALA A 230 -17.87 -5.11 8.05
CA ALA A 230 -16.57 -4.52 7.76
C ALA A 230 -15.74 -4.30 9.04
N VAL A 231 -16.33 -3.75 10.10
CA VAL A 231 -15.63 -3.58 11.39
C VAL A 231 -15.20 -4.93 11.98
N VAL A 232 -16.07 -5.94 11.95
CA VAL A 232 -15.71 -7.30 12.40
C VAL A 232 -14.60 -7.90 11.52
N ALA A 233 -14.69 -7.72 10.20
CA ALA A 233 -13.71 -8.21 9.25
C ALA A 233 -12.33 -7.56 9.45
N MET A 234 -12.24 -6.34 9.98
CA MET A 234 -10.96 -5.73 10.35
C MET A 234 -10.23 -6.57 11.40
N ALA A 235 -10.93 -7.04 12.44
CA ALA A 235 -10.35 -7.97 13.41
C ALA A 235 -9.93 -9.29 12.74
N GLY A 236 -10.71 -9.75 11.76
CA GLY A 236 -10.36 -10.88 10.90
C GLY A 236 -9.01 -10.70 10.18
N THR A 237 -8.72 -9.51 9.62
CA THR A 237 -7.41 -9.25 8.99
C THR A 237 -6.25 -9.38 9.97
N THR A 238 -6.42 -8.90 11.20
CA THR A 238 -5.41 -9.04 12.26
C THR A 238 -5.21 -10.50 12.62
N LEU A 239 -6.29 -11.27 12.80
CA LEU A 239 -6.22 -12.70 13.10
C LEU A 239 -5.47 -13.48 12.01
N VAL A 240 -5.78 -13.23 10.73
CA VAL A 240 -5.10 -13.89 9.61
C VAL A 240 -3.61 -13.52 9.57
N GLY A 241 -3.26 -12.27 9.87
CA GLY A 241 -1.87 -11.84 10.01
C GLY A 241 -1.13 -12.60 11.12
N VAL A 242 -1.74 -12.68 12.31
CA VAL A 242 -1.17 -13.43 13.46
C VAL A 242 -0.97 -14.91 13.11
N LEU A 243 -1.95 -15.55 12.47
CA LEU A 243 -1.83 -16.95 12.05
C LEU A 243 -0.73 -17.13 11.00
N TYR A 244 -0.63 -16.23 10.03
CA TYR A 244 0.42 -16.26 9.02
C TYR A 244 1.80 -16.11 9.64
N ASP A 245 1.98 -15.14 10.53
CA ASP A 245 3.25 -14.90 11.21
C ASP A 245 3.62 -16.06 12.15
N ALA A 246 2.66 -16.61 12.90
CA ALA A 246 2.86 -17.77 13.78
C ALA A 246 3.27 -19.04 13.02
N VAL A 247 2.76 -19.24 11.80
CA VAL A 247 3.17 -20.38 10.96
C VAL A 247 4.58 -20.17 10.40
N ARG A 248 4.94 -18.93 10.06
CA ARG A 248 6.20 -18.60 9.40
C ARG A 248 7.37 -18.48 10.39
N VAL A 249 7.11 -17.92 11.56
CA VAL A 249 8.08 -17.67 12.63
C VAL A 249 7.40 -18.04 13.95
N PRO A 250 7.36 -19.34 14.30
CA PRO A 250 6.66 -19.83 15.50
C PRO A 250 7.28 -19.29 16.79
N VAL A 251 8.61 -19.13 16.78
CA VAL A 251 9.38 -18.55 17.88
C VAL A 251 10.12 -17.32 17.35
N ALA A 252 9.81 -16.14 17.87
CA ALA A 252 10.46 -14.89 17.52
C ALA A 252 11.39 -14.42 18.65
N PHE A 253 12.66 -14.20 18.34
CA PHE A 253 13.60 -13.51 19.21
C PHE A 253 13.66 -12.02 18.85
N ALA A 254 13.67 -11.15 19.86
CA ALA A 254 13.80 -9.72 19.68
C ALA A 254 14.77 -9.16 20.74
N GLU A 255 15.66 -8.29 20.29
CA GLU A 255 16.56 -7.51 21.15
C GLU A 255 16.50 -6.03 20.77
N ALA A 256 16.85 -5.16 21.72
CA ALA A 256 16.93 -3.74 21.43
C ALA A 256 18.10 -3.48 20.48
N SER A 257 17.80 -3.02 19.28
CA SER A 257 18.80 -2.66 18.27
C SER A 257 18.60 -1.22 17.79
N PRO A 258 19.67 -0.46 17.55
CA PRO A 258 19.59 0.81 16.85
C PRO A 258 18.95 0.59 15.47
N SER A 259 18.05 1.48 15.06
CA SER A 259 17.44 1.42 13.74
C SER A 259 17.33 2.81 13.13
N TYR A 260 17.43 2.88 11.81
CA TYR A 260 17.35 4.13 11.07
C TYR A 260 16.33 3.98 9.94
N GLY A 261 15.28 4.80 9.98
CA GLY A 261 14.21 4.77 8.98
C GLY A 261 13.17 5.85 9.20
N VAL A 262 12.34 6.04 8.16
CA VAL A 262 11.23 6.99 8.17
C VAL A 262 10.23 6.61 9.28
N PRO A 263 9.67 7.59 10.02
CA PRO A 263 8.65 7.31 11.02
C PRO A 263 7.50 6.49 10.41
N GLY A 264 7.02 5.47 11.13
CA GLY A 264 6.04 4.53 10.58
C GLY A 264 4.71 5.16 10.11
N TRP A 265 4.40 6.38 10.54
CA TRP A 265 3.24 7.16 10.08
C TRP A 265 3.52 7.98 8.81
N ALA A 266 4.78 8.32 8.52
CA ALA A 266 5.21 9.04 7.31
C ALA A 266 5.49 8.09 6.12
N ASN A 267 5.59 6.79 6.37
CA ASN A 267 5.74 5.77 5.33
C ASN A 267 4.39 5.22 4.81
N VAL A 268 3.29 5.97 5.01
CA VAL A 268 1.93 5.56 4.65
C VAL A 268 1.43 6.47 3.53
N ALA A 269 0.92 5.89 2.44
CA ALA A 269 0.30 6.62 1.34
C ALA A 269 -1.11 7.12 1.74
N ILE A 270 -1.19 8.05 2.71
CA ILE A 270 -2.45 8.51 3.32
C ILE A 270 -3.42 9.04 2.25
N GLN A 271 -2.90 9.83 1.31
CA GLN A 271 -3.69 10.38 0.21
C GLN A 271 -4.25 9.26 -0.69
N GLY A 272 -3.42 8.31 -1.13
CA GLY A 272 -3.87 7.14 -1.88
C GLY A 272 -4.87 6.26 -1.12
N HIS A 273 -4.70 6.08 0.19
CA HIS A 273 -5.65 5.34 1.02
C HIS A 273 -6.99 6.08 1.13
N ALA A 274 -6.98 7.40 1.31
CA ALA A 274 -8.19 8.22 1.32
C ALA A 274 -8.92 8.19 -0.04
N LEU A 275 -8.19 8.29 -1.16
CA LEU A 275 -8.74 8.10 -2.51
C LEU A 275 -9.44 6.76 -2.65
N GLY A 276 -8.80 5.69 -2.18
CA GLY A 276 -9.38 4.35 -2.13
C GLY A 276 -10.70 4.34 -1.38
N VAL A 277 -10.71 4.76 -0.10
CA VAL A 277 -11.93 4.76 0.73
C VAL A 277 -13.06 5.57 0.11
N ILE A 278 -12.77 6.80 -0.33
CA ILE A 278 -13.76 7.70 -0.92
C ILE A 278 -14.32 7.11 -2.22
N GLY A 279 -13.44 6.62 -3.10
CA GLY A 279 -13.84 6.03 -4.38
C GLY A 279 -14.67 4.76 -4.20
N GLY A 280 -14.26 3.87 -3.30
CA GLY A 280 -15.02 2.67 -2.94
C GLY A 280 -16.40 2.99 -2.35
N ALA A 281 -16.45 3.96 -1.43
CA ALA A 281 -17.69 4.45 -0.84
C ALA A 281 -18.61 5.05 -1.91
N LEU A 282 -18.07 5.87 -2.82
CA LEU A 282 -18.82 6.47 -3.93
C LEU A 282 -19.46 5.39 -4.82
N VAL A 283 -18.69 4.37 -5.22
CA VAL A 283 -19.20 3.24 -6.01
C VAL A 283 -20.32 2.51 -5.27
N ALA A 284 -20.16 2.25 -3.97
CA ALA A 284 -21.20 1.62 -3.15
C ALA A 284 -22.47 2.45 -3.06
N VAL A 285 -22.37 3.75 -2.78
CA VAL A 285 -23.50 4.68 -2.70
C VAL A 285 -24.27 4.70 -4.03
N VAL A 286 -23.57 4.87 -5.15
CA VAL A 286 -24.19 4.91 -6.48
C VAL A 286 -24.89 3.58 -6.79
N LEU A 287 -24.25 2.45 -6.52
CA LEU A 287 -24.81 1.13 -6.77
C LEU A 287 -26.07 0.87 -5.94
N LEU A 288 -26.03 1.15 -4.63
CA LEU A 288 -27.15 0.92 -3.72
C LEU A 288 -28.35 1.81 -4.08
N ARG A 289 -28.11 3.07 -4.45
CA ARG A 289 -29.16 3.98 -4.91
C ARG A 289 -29.78 3.53 -6.23
N ARG A 290 -28.97 3.09 -7.20
CA ARG A 290 -29.49 2.52 -8.46
C ARG A 290 -30.38 1.30 -8.20
N ARG A 291 -29.97 0.39 -7.31
CA ARG A 291 -30.77 -0.77 -6.91
C ARG A 291 -32.06 -0.38 -6.19
N GLY A 292 -32.03 0.64 -5.33
CA GLY A 292 -33.22 1.15 -4.64
C GLY A 292 -34.26 1.73 -5.60
N ARG A 293 -33.83 2.49 -6.61
CA ARG A 293 -34.75 3.07 -7.62
C ARG A 293 -35.41 2.01 -8.50
N ALA A 294 -34.65 0.98 -8.93
CA ALA A 294 -35.21 -0.12 -9.71
C ALA A 294 -36.34 -0.85 -8.96
N ARG A 295 -36.12 -1.17 -7.68
CA ARG A 295 -37.13 -1.81 -6.82
C ARG A 295 -38.38 -0.97 -6.61
N ASN A 296 -38.21 0.34 -6.38
CA ASN A 296 -39.34 1.25 -6.22
C ASN A 296 -40.13 1.46 -7.52
N GLY A 297 -39.49 1.31 -8.69
CA GLY A 297 -40.14 1.35 -10.00
C GLY A 297 -41.00 0.12 -10.27
N GLU A 298 -40.47 -1.08 -10.01
CA GLU A 298 -41.21 -2.35 -10.16
C GLU A 298 -42.44 -2.41 -9.23
N GLY A 299 -42.32 -1.95 -7.98
CA GLY A 299 -43.44 -1.90 -7.03
C GLY A 299 -44.58 -0.98 -7.45
N ARG A 300 -44.28 0.16 -8.10
CA ARG A 300 -45.30 1.07 -8.64
C ARG A 300 -46.04 0.49 -9.85
N SER A 301 -45.34 -0.28 -10.69
CA SER A 301 -45.96 -0.97 -11.83
C SER A 301 -46.88 -2.12 -11.41
N ALA A 302 -46.50 -2.86 -10.36
CA ALA A 302 -47.33 -3.91 -9.79
C ALA A 302 -48.59 -3.36 -9.09
N ASP A 303 -48.47 -2.22 -8.38
CA ASP A 303 -49.64 -1.55 -7.76
C ASP A 303 -50.56 -0.88 -8.79
N SER A 304 -50.05 -0.44 -9.95
CA SER A 304 -50.88 0.11 -11.03
C SER A 304 -51.73 -0.96 -11.74
N ASP A 305 -51.27 -2.22 -11.79
CA ASP A 305 -52.07 -3.35 -12.30
C ASP A 305 -53.06 -3.90 -11.24
N ALA A 306 -52.83 -3.60 -9.95
CA ALA A 306 -53.75 -3.90 -8.85
C ALA A 306 -54.79 -2.79 -8.60
N ALA A 307 -54.78 -1.71 -9.37
CA ALA A 307 -55.76 -0.61 -9.30
C ALA A 307 -57.09 -0.96 -10.00
N ALA A 308 -57.65 -2.11 -9.67
CA ALA A 308 -59.03 -2.48 -9.96
C ALA A 308 -59.62 -3.27 -8.77
N GLY A 309 -59.67 -2.66 -7.57
CA GLY A 309 -60.19 -3.39 -6.42
C GLY A 309 -60.19 -2.69 -5.06
N ARG A 310 -60.98 -1.62 -4.93
CA ARG A 310 -61.82 -1.32 -3.75
C ARG A 310 -61.13 -1.17 -2.36
N TRP A 311 -61.13 0.08 -1.88
CA TRP A 311 -60.98 0.48 -0.48
C TRP A 311 -61.83 -0.34 0.51
N ARG A 312 -61.23 -0.77 1.64
CA ARG A 312 -61.86 -0.81 2.98
C ARG A 312 -60.81 -0.94 4.09
N HIS A 313 -60.95 -0.09 5.10
CA HIS A 313 -60.19 -0.07 6.36
C HIS A 313 -60.38 -1.36 7.18
N HIS A 314 -59.32 -1.84 7.83
CA HIS A 314 -59.42 -2.60 9.09
C HIS A 314 -58.26 -2.23 10.03
N PRO A 315 -58.55 -1.81 11.28
CA PRO A 315 -57.56 -1.64 12.33
C PRO A 315 -57.53 -2.92 13.19
N VAL A 316 -56.51 -3.76 13.04
CA VAL A 316 -55.94 -4.63 14.09
C VAL A 316 -54.61 -5.13 13.52
N ALA A 317 -53.52 -4.58 14.05
CA ALA A 317 -52.18 -5.05 13.78
C ALA A 317 -51.99 -6.41 14.47
N THR A 318 -52.05 -7.48 13.68
CA THR A 318 -51.41 -8.75 14.04
C THR A 318 -50.07 -8.82 13.32
N ALA A 319 -49.05 -9.12 14.10
CA ALA A 319 -47.69 -9.32 13.67
C ALA A 319 -47.63 -10.49 12.69
N ASP A 320 -47.35 -10.20 11.42
CA ASP A 320 -46.44 -11.04 10.63
C ASP A 320 -45.88 -10.23 9.46
N GLY A 321 -44.58 -10.00 9.48
CA GLY A 321 -43.88 -9.09 8.58
C GLY A 321 -42.38 -9.14 8.85
N GLY A 322 -41.80 -10.34 8.75
CA GLY A 322 -40.40 -10.65 9.06
C GLY A 322 -39.36 -10.06 8.09
N GLY A 323 -39.55 -8.84 7.58
CA GLY A 323 -38.73 -8.30 6.48
C GLY A 323 -37.98 -6.99 6.72
N THR A 324 -38.22 -6.21 7.78
CA THR A 324 -37.83 -4.78 7.75
C THR A 324 -37.07 -4.23 8.96
N ARG A 325 -37.00 -4.93 10.11
CA ARG A 325 -36.29 -4.38 11.29
C ARG A 325 -34.78 -4.62 11.30
N ALA A 326 -34.30 -5.76 10.79
CA ALA A 326 -32.86 -6.08 10.78
C ALA A 326 -32.07 -5.27 9.74
N ASP A 327 -32.66 -4.98 8.57
CA ASP A 327 -31.98 -4.26 7.48
C ASP A 327 -31.88 -2.73 7.76
N ALA A 328 -32.77 -2.19 8.61
CA ALA A 328 -32.75 -0.78 9.02
C ALA A 328 -31.68 -0.46 10.06
N THR A 329 -31.27 -1.43 10.89
CA THR A 329 -30.22 -1.25 11.92
C THR A 329 -28.82 -1.35 11.33
N GLU A 330 -28.62 -2.18 10.29
CA GLU A 330 -27.32 -2.36 9.62
C GLU A 330 -26.86 -1.13 8.81
N ARG A 331 -27.76 -0.21 8.44
CA ARG A 331 -27.46 0.98 7.62
C ARG A 331 -27.88 2.29 8.27
N SER A 332 -27.80 2.39 9.59
CA SER A 332 -27.97 3.69 10.24
C SER A 332 -26.77 4.59 9.94
N ALA A 333 -27.00 5.90 9.81
CA ALA A 333 -25.92 6.88 9.55
C ALA A 333 -24.86 6.83 10.65
N LEU A 334 -25.27 6.60 11.91
CA LEU A 334 -24.38 6.47 13.06
C LEU A 334 -23.47 5.24 12.95
N VAL A 335 -23.99 4.12 12.44
CA VAL A 335 -23.20 2.90 12.23
C VAL A 335 -22.18 3.09 11.10
N VAL A 336 -22.57 3.69 9.96
CA VAL A 336 -21.63 3.99 8.86
C VAL A 336 -20.55 4.97 9.32
N PHE A 337 -20.95 6.04 10.02
CA PHE A 337 -20.05 7.03 10.59
C PHE A 337 -19.05 6.39 11.56
N GLY A 338 -19.54 5.64 12.55
CA GLY A 338 -18.71 4.97 13.55
C GLY A 338 -17.77 3.93 12.93
N ALA A 339 -18.25 3.13 11.96
CA ALA A 339 -17.44 2.15 11.26
C ALA A 339 -16.28 2.81 10.48
N LEU A 340 -16.55 3.91 9.77
CA LEU A 340 -15.52 4.68 9.07
C LEU A 340 -14.51 5.32 10.01
N LEU A 341 -14.96 5.87 11.15
CA LEU A 341 -14.07 6.41 12.16
C LEU A 341 -13.13 5.34 12.73
N LEU A 342 -13.67 4.20 13.15
CA LEU A 342 -12.89 3.09 13.71
C LEU A 342 -11.90 2.55 12.67
N PHE A 343 -12.37 2.35 11.43
CA PHE A 343 -11.51 1.92 10.34
C PHE A 343 -10.39 2.93 10.07
N GLY A 344 -10.74 4.20 9.84
CA GLY A 344 -9.76 5.23 9.50
C GLY A 344 -8.76 5.51 10.63
N ALA A 345 -9.20 5.45 11.89
CA ALA A 345 -8.34 5.55 13.05
C ALA A 345 -7.32 4.40 13.09
N SER A 346 -7.79 3.16 12.91
CA SER A 346 -6.94 1.96 12.89
C SER A 346 -5.95 1.92 11.73
N ARG A 347 -6.30 2.56 10.60
CA ARG A 347 -5.49 2.59 9.37
C ARG A 347 -4.69 3.88 9.19
N ARG A 348 -4.57 4.71 10.24
CA ARG A 348 -3.79 5.95 10.24
C ARG A 348 -4.21 6.99 9.19
N LEU A 349 -5.48 7.01 8.77
CA LEU A 349 -6.00 8.03 7.84
C LEU A 349 -5.95 9.44 8.44
N TRP A 350 -5.82 9.55 9.76
CA TRP A 350 -5.65 10.81 10.49
C TRP A 350 -4.21 11.35 10.48
N ALA A 351 -3.22 10.60 9.99
CA ALA A 351 -1.81 10.92 10.20
C ALA A 351 -1.27 12.00 9.23
N VAL A 352 -2.03 13.08 9.00
CA VAL A 352 -1.66 14.16 8.07
C VAL A 352 -0.33 14.78 8.46
N TYR A 353 0.65 14.79 7.55
CA TYR A 353 1.99 15.27 7.83
C TYR A 353 2.55 16.14 6.70
N TRP A 354 3.56 16.94 7.03
CA TRP A 354 4.38 17.70 6.10
C TRP A 354 5.83 17.23 6.15
N TYR A 355 6.50 17.16 4.99
CA TYR A 355 7.91 16.82 4.89
C TYR A 355 8.76 18.09 4.88
N LEU A 356 9.70 18.20 5.82
CA LEU A 356 10.54 19.40 6.04
C LEU A 356 11.94 19.28 5.42
N GLY A 357 12.16 18.29 4.55
CA GLY A 357 13.48 17.97 4.02
C GLY A 357 14.38 17.24 5.02
N ASN A 358 15.44 16.62 4.50
CA ASN A 358 16.46 15.92 5.31
C ASN A 358 15.87 14.98 6.38
N GLU A 359 14.86 14.18 6.00
CA GLU A 359 14.23 13.18 6.88
C GLU A 359 13.52 13.75 8.12
N ARG A 360 13.14 15.03 8.07
CA ARG A 360 12.32 15.68 9.10
C ARG A 360 10.86 15.77 8.65
N TYR A 361 9.95 15.55 9.60
CA TYR A 361 8.52 15.48 9.34
C TYR A 361 7.74 16.16 10.46
N GLU A 362 6.66 16.86 10.10
CA GLU A 362 5.75 17.51 11.05
C GLU A 362 4.36 16.86 10.95
N LEU A 363 3.77 16.43 12.08
CA LEU A 363 2.53 15.63 12.11
C LEU A 363 1.36 16.42 12.72
N TYR A 364 0.32 16.68 11.92
CA TYR A 364 -0.87 17.47 12.30
C TYR A 364 -2.02 16.58 12.77
N ARG A 365 -1.87 15.99 13.96
CA ARG A 365 -2.82 14.98 14.48
C ARG A 365 -4.26 15.49 14.61
N ALA A 366 -4.46 16.67 15.21
CA ALA A 366 -5.78 17.21 15.48
C ALA A 366 -6.55 17.52 14.18
N VAL A 367 -5.86 18.15 13.22
CA VAL A 367 -6.40 18.42 11.88
C VAL A 367 -6.81 17.12 11.20
N GLY A 368 -5.93 16.11 11.21
CA GLY A 368 -6.23 14.83 10.57
C GLY A 368 -7.39 14.06 11.21
N VAL A 369 -7.55 14.11 12.54
CA VAL A 369 -8.73 13.54 13.21
C VAL A 369 -10.00 14.28 12.80
N GLY A 370 -9.96 15.61 12.73
CA GLY A 370 -11.08 16.44 12.26
C GLY A 370 -11.48 16.12 10.82
N LEU A 371 -10.51 15.99 9.91
CA LEU A 371 -10.74 15.62 8.51
C LEU A 371 -11.32 14.21 8.38
N LEU A 372 -10.85 13.24 9.19
CA LEU A 372 -11.41 11.89 9.21
C LEU A 372 -12.86 11.88 9.68
N ALA A 373 -13.21 12.65 10.72
CA ALA A 373 -14.59 12.78 11.18
C ALA A 373 -15.49 13.45 10.15
N LEU A 374 -15.00 14.49 9.47
CA LEU A 374 -15.72 15.13 8.37
C LEU A 374 -15.98 14.17 7.22
N LEU A 375 -14.97 13.40 6.79
CA LEU A 375 -15.12 12.38 5.75
C LEU A 375 -16.16 11.32 6.15
N ALA A 376 -16.08 10.81 7.38
CA ALA A 376 -17.04 9.83 7.88
C ALA A 376 -18.48 10.37 7.86
N ALA A 377 -18.67 11.65 8.21
CA ALA A 377 -19.97 12.31 8.16
C ALA A 377 -20.49 12.46 6.72
N ILE A 378 -19.63 12.90 5.78
CA ILE A 378 -19.97 13.03 4.35
C ILE A 378 -20.44 11.68 3.79
N VAL A 379 -19.69 10.60 4.05
CA VAL A 379 -20.06 9.26 3.56
C VAL A 379 -21.36 8.77 4.20
N ALA A 380 -21.55 8.98 5.51
CA ALA A 380 -22.78 8.58 6.20
C ALA A 380 -24.03 9.29 5.62
N VAL A 381 -23.94 10.59 5.36
CA VAL A 381 -24.99 11.37 4.68
C VAL A 381 -25.22 10.82 3.27
N ALA A 382 -24.17 10.67 2.47
CA ALA A 382 -24.28 10.14 1.10
C ALA A 382 -24.93 8.74 1.05
N ALA A 383 -24.63 7.87 2.01
CA ALA A 383 -25.08 6.49 2.06
C ALA A 383 -26.52 6.31 2.57
N VAL A 384 -26.93 7.07 3.58
CA VAL A 384 -28.17 6.79 4.33
C VAL A 384 -29.29 7.80 4.05
N SER A 385 -28.95 9.00 3.57
CA SER A 385 -29.95 10.05 3.37
C SER A 385 -31.02 9.72 2.33
N ARG A 386 -32.24 10.17 2.60
CA ARG A 386 -33.43 10.01 1.76
C ARG A 386 -33.34 10.81 0.46
N ASP A 387 -34.04 10.33 -0.57
CA ASP A 387 -34.21 11.02 -1.86
C ASP A 387 -35.42 12.01 -1.84
N GLU A 388 -35.87 12.44 -0.65
CA GLU A 388 -36.91 13.45 -0.50
C GLU A 388 -36.28 14.86 -0.46
N PRO A 389 -36.89 15.88 -1.10
CA PRO A 389 -36.37 17.24 -1.05
C PRO A 389 -36.29 17.79 0.38
N ILE A 390 -35.23 18.54 0.69
CA ILE A 390 -35.05 19.19 2.00
C ILE A 390 -36.22 20.15 2.29
N TRP A 391 -36.69 20.85 1.26
CA TRP A 391 -37.85 21.74 1.32
C TRP A 391 -38.93 21.28 0.33
N PRO A 392 -39.79 20.31 0.70
CA PRO A 392 -40.82 19.80 -0.19
C PRO A 392 -41.73 20.89 -0.76
N ALA A 393 -42.05 21.91 0.06
CA ALA A 393 -42.90 23.04 -0.35
C ALA A 393 -42.28 23.98 -1.39
N ARG A 394 -40.96 23.91 -1.62
CA ARG A 394 -40.24 24.75 -2.60
C ARG A 394 -39.69 23.94 -3.77
N ALA A 395 -39.78 22.61 -3.70
CA ALA A 395 -39.24 21.72 -4.71
C ALA A 395 -40.01 21.85 -6.02
N VAL A 396 -39.27 21.83 -7.13
CA VAL A 396 -39.80 21.88 -8.48
C VAL A 396 -39.58 20.50 -9.11
N PRO A 397 -40.62 19.86 -9.67
CA PRO A 397 -40.44 18.65 -10.47
C PRO A 397 -39.52 18.92 -11.65
N ASP A 398 -38.53 18.05 -11.88
CA ASP A 398 -37.57 18.13 -12.99
C ASP A 398 -36.94 19.52 -13.20
N PRO A 399 -36.08 19.97 -12.28
CA PRO A 399 -35.53 21.32 -12.33
C PRO A 399 -34.58 21.52 -13.51
N GLU A 400 -34.94 22.40 -14.44
CA GLU A 400 -34.09 22.76 -15.60
C GLU A 400 -33.09 23.89 -15.30
N THR A 401 -33.19 24.53 -14.12
CA THR A 401 -32.31 25.64 -13.71
C THR A 401 -31.55 25.32 -12.44
N ILE A 402 -30.35 25.91 -12.26
CA ILE A 402 -29.54 25.74 -11.03
C ILE A 402 -30.35 26.12 -9.78
N ARG A 403 -31.12 27.22 -9.83
CA ARG A 403 -31.98 27.65 -8.73
C ARG A 403 -33.09 26.62 -8.42
N GLY A 404 -33.70 26.03 -9.45
CA GLY A 404 -34.66 24.94 -9.30
C GLY A 404 -34.00 23.69 -8.70
N GLY A 405 -32.77 23.38 -9.09
CA GLY A 405 -31.99 22.26 -8.57
C GLY A 405 -31.67 22.41 -7.09
N ILE A 406 -31.25 23.60 -6.64
CA ILE A 406 -31.00 23.91 -5.23
C ILE A 406 -32.29 23.77 -4.40
N ARG A 407 -33.42 24.29 -4.89
CA ARG A 407 -34.71 24.19 -4.18
C ARG A 407 -35.24 22.77 -4.06
N SER A 408 -34.85 21.91 -5.01
CA SER A 408 -35.26 20.50 -5.09
C SER A 408 -34.18 19.55 -4.57
N ALA A 409 -33.12 20.10 -3.96
CA ALA A 409 -31.99 19.32 -3.48
C ALA A 409 -32.45 18.36 -2.38
N THR A 410 -32.05 17.10 -2.54
CA THR A 410 -32.27 16.04 -1.55
C THR A 410 -31.01 15.92 -0.69
N PRO A 411 -31.10 15.56 0.60
CA PRO A 411 -29.91 15.35 1.42
C PRO A 411 -29.00 14.26 0.83
N ALA A 412 -29.59 13.29 0.14
CA ALA A 412 -28.93 12.30 -0.70
C ALA A 412 -28.04 12.89 -1.81
N ALA A 413 -28.61 13.79 -2.62
CA ALA A 413 -27.88 14.44 -3.71
C ALA A 413 -26.78 15.36 -3.17
N VAL A 414 -27.05 16.09 -2.07
CA VAL A 414 -26.05 16.89 -1.37
C VAL A 414 -24.92 16.01 -0.85
N GLY A 415 -25.23 14.89 -0.19
CA GLY A 415 -24.22 13.94 0.30
C GLY A 415 -23.36 13.37 -0.83
N LEU A 416 -23.96 12.99 -1.96
CA LEU A 416 -23.22 12.52 -3.13
C LEU A 416 -22.32 13.62 -3.72
N LEU A 417 -22.81 14.85 -3.83
CA LEU A 417 -22.03 15.99 -4.30
C LEU A 417 -20.85 16.28 -3.36
N LEU A 418 -21.07 16.27 -2.03
CA LEU A 418 -20.01 16.43 -1.04
C LEU A 418 -18.98 15.30 -1.11
N LEU A 419 -19.41 14.07 -1.38
CA LEU A 419 -18.50 12.93 -1.54
C LEU A 419 -17.64 13.06 -2.80
N VAL A 420 -18.23 13.50 -3.92
CA VAL A 420 -17.48 13.82 -5.15
C VAL A 420 -16.53 15.00 -4.93
N ALA A 421 -16.97 16.04 -4.21
CA ALA A 421 -16.12 17.17 -3.85
C ALA A 421 -14.95 16.74 -2.95
N ALA A 422 -15.19 15.87 -1.96
CA ALA A 422 -14.14 15.30 -1.12
C ALA A 422 -13.13 14.49 -1.96
N LEU A 423 -13.61 13.68 -2.92
CA LEU A 423 -12.74 12.98 -3.85
C LEU A 423 -11.86 13.96 -4.65
N ALA A 424 -12.46 15.02 -5.19
CA ALA A 424 -11.74 16.05 -5.94
C ALA A 424 -10.72 16.81 -5.10
N VAL A 425 -11.02 17.12 -3.83
CA VAL A 425 -10.09 17.79 -2.90
C VAL A 425 -8.89 16.91 -2.57
N VAL A 426 -9.07 15.59 -2.45
CA VAL A 426 -7.98 14.65 -2.17
C VAL A 426 -7.17 14.33 -3.44
N ALA A 427 -7.82 14.24 -4.60
CA ALA A 427 -7.20 13.91 -5.89
C ALA A 427 -6.49 15.10 -6.53
N GLY A 428 -7.09 16.29 -6.46
CA GLY A 428 -6.67 17.51 -7.17
C GLY A 428 -5.20 17.91 -6.93
N PRO A 429 -4.70 17.91 -5.68
CA PRO A 429 -3.30 18.27 -5.41
C PRO A 429 -2.26 17.40 -6.13
N ALA A 430 -2.64 16.20 -6.59
CA ALA A 430 -1.73 15.32 -7.33
C ALA A 430 -1.58 15.70 -8.81
N VAL A 431 -2.49 16.49 -9.38
CA VAL A 431 -2.48 16.77 -10.83
C VAL A 431 -1.25 17.55 -11.25
N VAL A 432 -0.92 18.64 -10.52
CA VAL A 432 0.18 19.52 -10.92
C VAL A 432 1.56 18.85 -10.79
N PRO A 433 1.89 18.17 -9.67
CA PRO A 433 3.18 17.48 -9.56
C PRO A 433 3.38 16.38 -10.60
N ASN A 434 2.32 15.68 -11.02
CA ASN A 434 2.41 14.66 -12.06
C ASN A 434 2.52 15.23 -13.50
N LEU A 435 2.34 16.54 -13.70
CA LEU A 435 2.52 17.21 -14.99
C LEU A 435 3.95 17.68 -15.24
N VAL A 436 4.87 17.41 -14.32
CA VAL A 436 6.26 17.84 -14.46
C VAL A 436 7.13 16.72 -15.00
N ALA A 437 8.06 17.13 -15.86
CA ALA A 437 9.08 16.29 -16.45
C ALA A 437 10.40 16.49 -15.72
N VAL A 438 11.24 15.45 -15.73
CA VAL A 438 12.58 15.44 -15.16
C VAL A 438 13.55 15.89 -16.24
N ASP A 439 14.17 17.05 -16.06
CA ASP A 439 15.18 17.55 -16.99
C ASP A 439 16.45 16.69 -17.00
N ASP A 440 17.10 16.58 -18.17
CA ASP A 440 18.41 15.96 -18.42
C ASP A 440 19.60 16.67 -17.73
N GLY A 441 19.35 17.62 -16.82
CA GLY A 441 20.39 18.46 -16.24
C GLY A 441 21.47 17.65 -15.51
N ASP A 442 22.73 18.05 -15.69
CA ASP A 442 23.90 17.40 -15.08
C ASP A 442 23.70 17.21 -13.57
N LEU A 443 23.72 15.96 -13.13
CA LEU A 443 23.82 15.64 -11.72
C LEU A 443 25.22 15.97 -11.21
N PRO A 444 25.37 16.52 -9.98
CA PRO A 444 26.69 16.78 -9.43
C PRO A 444 27.47 15.47 -9.23
N GLY A 445 28.79 15.54 -9.46
CA GLY A 445 29.71 14.43 -9.30
C GLY A 445 29.95 13.64 -10.58
N ASP A 446 30.35 12.38 -10.43
CA ASP A 446 30.72 11.49 -11.52
C ASP A 446 29.85 10.21 -11.49
N PRO A 447 28.64 10.24 -12.09
CA PRO A 447 27.62 9.22 -11.88
C PRO A 447 28.01 7.85 -12.45
N VAL A 448 27.43 6.78 -11.90
CA VAL A 448 27.42 5.46 -12.54
C VAL A 448 26.18 5.34 -13.41
N GLU A 449 26.38 5.03 -14.69
CA GLU A 449 25.30 4.84 -15.65
C GLU A 449 24.95 3.36 -15.84
N VAL A 450 23.65 3.07 -15.88
CA VAL A 450 23.08 1.73 -16.10
C VAL A 450 21.79 1.86 -16.92
N GLU A 451 21.81 1.52 -18.21
CA GLU A 451 20.60 1.52 -19.06
C GLU A 451 19.79 2.84 -18.95
N GLY A 452 20.47 3.99 -19.03
CA GLY A 452 19.88 5.33 -18.88
C GLY A 452 19.64 5.81 -17.44
N TYR A 453 19.79 4.94 -16.43
CA TYR A 453 19.83 5.37 -15.03
C TYR A 453 21.18 5.98 -14.68
N GLN A 454 21.19 7.16 -14.08
CA GLN A 454 22.38 7.71 -13.44
C GLN A 454 22.26 7.61 -11.92
N VAL A 455 23.26 7.01 -11.27
CA VAL A 455 23.35 6.87 -9.82
C VAL A 455 24.54 7.69 -9.32
N THR A 456 24.27 8.71 -8.52
CA THR A 456 25.31 9.58 -7.91
C THR A 456 25.04 9.78 -6.41
N TYR A 457 25.92 10.51 -5.74
CA TYR A 457 25.70 10.99 -4.38
C TYR A 457 25.85 12.51 -4.34
N ALA A 458 24.88 13.19 -3.73
CA ALA A 458 24.86 14.63 -3.63
C ALA A 458 24.37 15.08 -2.25
N GLU A 459 24.81 16.26 -1.81
CA GLU A 459 24.38 16.86 -0.55
C GLU A 459 23.83 18.25 -0.80
N ASP A 460 22.81 18.61 -0.01
CA ASP A 460 22.10 19.89 -0.06
C ASP A 460 21.61 20.31 -1.47
N VAL A 461 21.13 19.33 -2.24
CA VAL A 461 20.55 19.57 -3.56
C VAL A 461 19.04 19.70 -3.46
N GLU A 462 18.45 20.55 -4.30
CA GLU A 462 17.00 20.70 -4.36
C GLU A 462 16.32 19.37 -4.69
N ASN A 463 15.30 19.02 -3.91
CA ASN A 463 14.51 17.84 -4.14
C ASN A 463 13.53 18.07 -5.30
N ARG A 464 13.93 17.65 -6.51
CA ARG A 464 13.12 17.77 -7.73
C ARG A 464 11.83 16.92 -7.74
N LEU A 465 11.54 16.18 -6.67
CA LEU A 465 10.26 15.48 -6.50
C LEU A 465 9.22 16.31 -5.73
N VAL A 466 9.69 17.15 -4.79
CA VAL A 466 8.83 17.87 -3.83
C VAL A 466 8.82 19.37 -4.10
N GLY A 467 9.92 19.93 -4.62
CA GLY A 467 10.06 21.36 -4.94
C GLY A 467 9.43 21.81 -6.26
N VAL A 468 8.76 20.91 -6.97
CA VAL A 468 8.22 21.14 -8.32
C VAL A 468 7.07 22.16 -8.36
N VAL A 469 6.26 22.19 -7.30
CA VAL A 469 5.20 23.19 -7.15
C VAL A 469 5.35 23.74 -5.75
N ASP A 470 5.79 24.99 -5.63
CA ASP A 470 5.83 25.67 -4.34
C ASP A 470 4.40 25.96 -3.88
N VAL A 471 3.92 25.15 -2.94
CA VAL A 471 2.61 25.33 -2.31
C VAL A 471 2.87 25.73 -0.88
N GLU A 472 2.69 27.02 -0.59
CA GLU A 472 2.70 27.51 0.77
C GLU A 472 1.40 27.11 1.48
N ALA A 473 1.51 26.18 2.42
CA ALA A 473 0.43 25.85 3.35
C ALA A 473 0.98 25.79 4.77
N PHE A 474 0.23 26.33 5.73
CA PHE A 474 0.64 26.38 7.14
C PHE A 474 2.00 27.06 7.38
N GLY A 475 2.42 27.97 6.48
CA GLY A 475 3.72 28.65 6.54
C GLY A 475 4.92 27.77 6.16
N ARG A 476 4.70 26.69 5.41
CA ARG A 476 5.74 25.76 4.93
C ARG A 476 5.78 25.73 3.41
N SER A 477 6.98 25.73 2.85
CA SER A 477 7.24 25.48 1.43
C SER A 477 7.42 23.97 1.17
N THR A 478 7.15 23.57 -0.06
CA THR A 478 7.41 22.24 -0.60
C THR A 478 8.80 22.14 -1.27
N SER A 479 9.48 23.26 -1.56
CA SER A 479 10.88 23.24 -1.98
C SER A 479 11.77 22.91 -0.78
N VAL A 480 12.37 21.71 -0.83
CA VAL A 480 13.19 21.18 0.24
C VAL A 480 14.48 20.59 -0.33
N ASN A 481 15.60 20.86 0.32
CA ASN A 481 16.85 20.21 -0.04
C ASN A 481 16.92 18.78 0.52
N THR A 482 17.66 17.93 -0.18
CA THR A 482 17.92 16.55 0.21
C THR A 482 19.40 16.21 0.02
N SER A 483 19.86 15.24 0.80
CA SER A 483 21.23 14.73 0.74
C SER A 483 21.20 13.21 0.75
N GLY A 484 21.95 12.58 -0.15
CA GLY A 484 22.02 11.13 -0.26
C GLY A 484 22.39 10.63 -1.64
N VAL A 485 22.12 9.34 -1.87
CA VAL A 485 22.25 8.70 -3.18
C VAL A 485 21.06 9.09 -4.04
N ILE A 486 21.33 9.78 -5.14
CA ILE A 486 20.35 10.24 -6.10
C ILE A 486 20.32 9.28 -7.28
N VAL A 487 19.12 8.92 -7.72
CA VAL A 487 18.86 8.15 -8.93
C VAL A 487 18.02 9.01 -9.86
N THR A 488 18.51 9.23 -11.08
CA THR A 488 17.74 9.88 -12.15
C THR A 488 17.62 8.96 -13.36
N ASN A 489 16.53 9.10 -14.10
CA ASN A 489 16.36 8.57 -15.45
C ASN A 489 15.34 9.48 -16.15
N PRO A 490 15.78 10.42 -17.00
CA PRO A 490 14.91 11.37 -17.67
C PRO A 490 13.87 10.70 -18.60
N ASP A 491 14.27 9.68 -19.37
CA ASP A 491 13.36 8.92 -20.25
C ASP A 491 12.19 8.26 -19.50
N ARG A 492 12.35 8.03 -18.19
CA ARG A 492 11.36 7.43 -17.30
C ARG A 492 10.78 8.42 -16.31
N GLU A 493 11.13 9.70 -16.40
CA GLU A 493 10.70 10.76 -15.48
C GLU A 493 11.03 10.44 -14.01
N ILE A 494 12.14 9.76 -13.77
CA ILE A 494 12.54 9.33 -12.44
C ILE A 494 13.54 10.33 -11.87
N TRP A 495 13.23 10.88 -10.70
CA TRP A 495 14.20 11.54 -9.85
C TRP A 495 13.93 11.20 -8.38
N THR A 496 14.90 10.61 -7.68
CA THR A 496 14.69 10.24 -6.27
C THR A 496 15.97 10.14 -5.45
N THR A 497 15.87 10.52 -4.18
CA THR A 497 16.84 10.13 -3.15
C THR A 497 16.59 8.68 -2.75
N ALA A 498 17.26 7.73 -3.40
CA ALA A 498 17.09 6.30 -3.16
C ALA A 498 17.59 5.87 -1.77
N VAL A 499 18.65 6.52 -1.27
CA VAL A 499 19.23 6.30 0.05
C VAL A 499 19.62 7.65 0.63
N SER A 500 19.09 8.03 1.79
CA SER A 500 19.47 9.29 2.42
C SER A 500 20.88 9.28 3.01
N LYS A 501 21.46 10.47 3.19
CA LYS A 501 22.76 10.67 3.87
C LYS A 501 22.77 10.03 5.25
N GLY A 502 21.72 10.21 6.04
CA GLY A 502 21.63 9.64 7.39
C GLY A 502 21.56 8.12 7.37
N ASN A 503 20.80 7.54 6.43
CA ASN A 503 20.72 6.08 6.28
C ASN A 503 22.08 5.50 5.87
N LEU A 504 22.78 6.14 4.93
CA LEU A 504 24.11 5.70 4.53
C LEU A 504 25.15 5.93 5.64
N ALA A 505 25.03 6.99 6.44
CA ALA A 505 25.89 7.24 7.60
C ALA A 505 25.65 6.24 8.74
N PHE A 506 24.44 5.74 8.91
CA PHE A 506 24.13 4.73 9.93
C PHE A 506 24.63 3.34 9.53
N TRP A 507 24.46 2.97 8.25
CA TRP A 507 24.73 1.61 7.79
C TRP A 507 26.07 1.43 7.02
N GLY A 508 26.67 2.51 6.54
CA GLY A 508 27.91 2.55 5.76
C GLY A 508 27.84 1.93 4.36
N TYR A 509 26.80 1.16 4.04
CA TYR A 509 26.64 0.49 2.75
C TYR A 509 25.19 0.18 2.44
N ARG A 510 24.80 0.45 1.21
CA ARG A 510 23.44 0.28 0.72
C ARG A 510 23.40 -0.17 -0.72
N ALA A 511 22.37 -0.94 -1.03
CA ALA A 511 22.11 -1.34 -2.40
C ALA A 511 21.07 -0.40 -3.02
N VAL A 512 21.30 -0.02 -4.26
CA VAL A 512 20.35 0.71 -5.09
C VAL A 512 19.98 -0.18 -6.26
N ASP A 513 18.71 -0.56 -6.33
CA ASP A 513 18.18 -1.44 -7.36
C ASP A 513 17.47 -0.63 -8.44
N VAL A 514 18.06 -0.64 -9.63
CA VAL A 514 17.47 -0.08 -10.85
C VAL A 514 17.02 -1.22 -11.75
N GLY A 515 16.19 -0.92 -12.74
CA GLY A 515 15.62 -1.96 -13.58
C GLY A 515 14.47 -1.47 -14.45
N GLY A 516 13.72 -2.43 -14.96
CA GLY A 516 12.48 -2.21 -15.69
C GLY A 516 11.70 -3.51 -15.73
N THR A 517 10.67 -3.61 -16.57
CA THR A 517 9.88 -4.83 -16.70
C THR A 517 10.78 -6.04 -17.03
N GLY A 518 10.90 -6.98 -16.07
CA GLY A 518 11.60 -8.25 -16.26
C GLY A 518 13.12 -8.24 -16.08
N TRP A 519 13.75 -7.10 -15.76
CA TRP A 519 15.20 -7.02 -15.55
C TRP A 519 15.57 -6.17 -14.34
N ARG A 520 16.79 -6.38 -13.85
CA ARG A 520 17.31 -5.78 -12.62
C ARG A 520 18.81 -5.59 -12.71
N GLU A 521 19.28 -4.46 -12.20
CA GLU A 521 20.69 -4.22 -11.90
C GLU A 521 20.82 -3.64 -10.49
N THR A 522 21.91 -3.98 -9.79
CA THR A 522 22.18 -3.48 -8.43
C THR A 522 23.48 -2.69 -8.44
N VAL A 523 23.38 -1.40 -8.11
CA VAL A 523 24.54 -0.56 -7.80
C VAL A 523 24.70 -0.51 -6.29
N TRP A 524 25.86 -0.93 -5.81
CA TRP A 524 26.17 -0.88 -4.39
C TRP A 524 26.86 0.42 -4.05
N VAL A 525 26.40 1.11 -3.01
CA VAL A 525 26.96 2.39 -2.58
C VAL A 525 27.53 2.24 -1.18
N GLN A 526 28.80 2.60 -1.03
CA GLN A 526 29.58 2.49 0.19
C GLN A 526 30.04 3.87 0.66
N ARG A 527 29.79 4.18 1.93
CA ARG A 527 30.45 5.28 2.62
C ARG A 527 31.68 4.75 3.34
N VAL A 528 32.79 5.46 3.20
CA VAL A 528 34.03 5.23 3.94
C VAL A 528 34.49 6.57 4.47
N GLY A 529 34.78 6.67 5.76
CA GLY A 529 35.19 7.92 6.37
C GLY A 529 36.25 7.77 7.45
N TRP A 530 36.80 8.91 7.85
CA TRP A 530 37.68 9.10 8.99
C TRP A 530 37.16 10.27 9.82
N VAL A 531 37.07 10.08 11.14
CA VAL A 531 36.70 11.10 12.11
C VAL A 531 37.97 11.69 12.68
N ALA A 532 38.25 12.95 12.35
CA ALA A 532 39.36 13.69 12.93
C ALA A 532 39.09 13.94 14.42
N ALA A 533 40.14 13.84 15.25
CA ALA A 533 40.06 14.07 16.68
C ALA A 533 39.52 15.49 16.94
N ASN A 534 38.32 15.57 17.51
CA ASN A 534 37.54 16.80 17.75
C ASN A 534 37.32 17.67 16.50
N GLY A 535 37.43 17.10 15.30
CA GLY A 535 37.37 17.82 14.02
C GLY A 535 36.21 17.44 13.11
N GLY A 536 35.41 16.45 13.51
CA GLY A 536 34.32 15.89 12.70
C GLY A 536 34.79 14.89 11.63
N PRO A 537 33.86 14.33 10.84
CA PRO A 537 34.15 13.34 9.81
C PRO A 537 34.54 13.97 8.47
N THR A 538 35.49 13.34 7.78
CA THR A 538 35.67 13.46 6.33
C THR A 538 35.45 12.08 5.70
N TYR A 539 34.71 12.00 4.60
CA TYR A 539 34.33 10.74 3.98
C TYR A 539 34.21 10.85 2.47
N ARG A 540 34.27 9.69 1.83
CA ARG A 540 33.90 9.54 0.44
C ARG A 540 32.76 8.53 0.31
N VAL A 541 32.04 8.65 -0.79
CA VAL A 541 31.01 7.71 -1.19
C VAL A 541 31.43 7.06 -2.50
N ASP A 542 31.58 5.74 -2.47
CA ASP A 542 32.00 4.93 -3.61
C ASP A 542 30.81 4.10 -4.12
N ALA A 543 30.59 4.07 -5.43
CA ALA A 543 29.75 3.09 -6.08
C ALA A 543 30.57 1.87 -6.50
N VAL A 544 29.96 0.68 -6.40
CA VAL A 544 30.54 -0.59 -6.80
C VAL A 544 29.55 -1.33 -7.71
N ARG A 545 30.01 -1.66 -8.92
CA ARG A 545 29.27 -2.43 -9.93
C ARG A 545 30.26 -3.27 -10.74
N ASN A 546 29.95 -4.54 -10.98
CA ASN A 546 30.78 -5.46 -11.77
C ASN A 546 32.27 -5.40 -11.37
N GLU A 547 32.53 -5.46 -10.05
CA GLU A 547 33.87 -5.35 -9.43
C GLU A 547 34.60 -4.02 -9.64
N THR A 548 34.01 -3.10 -10.43
CA THR A 548 34.54 -1.75 -10.66
C THR A 548 34.05 -0.82 -9.57
N ARG A 549 34.99 -0.06 -8.98
CA ARG A 549 34.71 0.94 -7.94
C ARG A 549 34.92 2.35 -8.49
N ARG A 550 33.97 3.24 -8.23
CA ARG A 550 34.02 4.66 -8.62
C ARG A 550 33.67 5.55 -7.43
N THR A 551 34.46 6.59 -7.16
CA THR A 551 34.13 7.58 -6.13
C THR A 551 33.13 8.58 -6.69
N LEU A 552 31.92 8.57 -6.13
CA LEU A 552 30.82 9.46 -6.51
C LEU A 552 30.95 10.85 -5.85
N PHE A 553 31.45 10.87 -4.61
CA PHE A 553 31.48 12.08 -3.78
C PHE A 553 32.62 12.04 -2.77
N THR A 554 33.19 13.20 -2.48
CA THR A 554 34.16 13.46 -1.40
C THR A 554 33.66 14.63 -0.57
N SER A 555 33.56 14.45 0.75
CA SER A 555 33.17 15.53 1.65
C SER A 555 34.32 16.52 1.86
N GLU A 556 34.00 17.63 2.52
CA GLU A 556 35.02 18.58 2.99
C GLU A 556 36.11 17.91 3.85
N PRO A 557 37.36 18.45 3.82
CA PRO A 557 38.43 18.00 4.70
C PRO A 557 38.12 18.25 6.17
N ALA A 558 38.54 17.32 7.04
CA ALA A 558 38.39 17.43 8.49
C ALA A 558 39.74 17.76 9.13
N ARG A 559 39.78 18.85 9.90
CA ARG A 559 40.98 19.29 10.64
C ARG A 559 40.99 18.67 12.03
N ALA A 560 42.03 17.92 12.37
CA ALA A 560 42.20 17.45 13.75
C ALA A 560 42.53 18.64 14.66
N GLU A 561 41.88 18.74 15.83
CA GLU A 561 42.17 19.78 16.81
C GLU A 561 43.59 19.65 17.42
N PRO A 562 44.10 18.44 17.73
CA PRO A 562 45.41 18.31 18.34
C PRO A 562 46.54 18.84 17.44
N GLN A 563 47.52 19.47 18.09
CA GLN A 563 48.71 20.02 17.43
C GLN A 563 49.97 19.30 17.89
N ILE A 564 50.94 19.15 16.98
CA ILE A 564 52.24 18.57 17.27
C ILE A 564 53.34 19.46 16.68
N ASP A 565 54.22 19.97 17.54
CA ASP A 565 55.23 21.00 17.19
C ASP A 565 54.65 22.18 16.38
N GLY A 566 53.51 22.73 16.84
CA GLY A 566 52.83 23.86 16.20
C GLY A 566 52.21 23.58 14.82
N ARG A 567 52.08 22.30 14.44
CA ARG A 567 51.47 21.84 13.18
C ARG A 567 50.21 21.04 13.46
N THR A 568 49.28 21.12 12.52
CA THR A 568 48.00 20.41 12.55
C THR A 568 47.91 19.48 11.36
N VAL A 569 47.27 18.31 11.55
CA VAL A 569 46.99 17.37 10.46
C VAL A 569 45.54 17.55 10.00
N VAL A 570 45.35 17.76 8.70
CA VAL A 570 44.05 17.77 8.03
C VAL A 570 43.90 16.47 7.26
N VAL A 571 42.81 15.76 7.49
CA VAL A 571 42.44 14.56 6.73
C VAL A 571 41.48 14.98 5.62
N ALA A 572 41.75 14.60 4.38
CA ALA A 572 40.90 14.90 3.23
C ALA A 572 40.50 13.63 2.49
N ALA A 573 39.21 13.51 2.16
CA ALA A 573 38.75 12.49 1.22
C ALA A 573 39.19 12.85 -0.20
N ALA A 574 39.73 11.88 -0.94
CA ALA A 574 40.14 12.03 -2.33
C ALA A 574 39.56 10.87 -3.18
N ARG A 575 39.68 10.97 -4.50
CA ARG A 575 39.22 9.90 -5.41
C ARG A 575 39.97 8.60 -5.10
N GLY A 576 39.25 7.55 -4.70
CA GLY A 576 39.81 6.24 -4.37
C GLY A 576 40.69 6.17 -3.10
N THR A 577 41.13 7.30 -2.52
CA THR A 577 42.03 7.33 -1.35
C THR A 577 41.63 8.38 -0.29
N PHE A 578 42.47 8.54 0.73
CA PHE A 578 42.46 9.66 1.67
C PHE A 578 43.86 10.27 1.69
N GLU A 579 43.92 11.57 1.92
CA GLU A 579 45.17 12.32 1.99
C GLU A 579 45.30 13.04 3.33
N LEU A 580 46.54 13.23 3.77
CA LEU A 580 46.91 13.89 5.00
C LEU A 580 47.72 15.12 4.66
N THR A 581 47.23 16.30 5.03
CA THR A 581 47.94 17.58 4.84
C THR A 581 48.43 18.08 6.19
N VAL A 582 49.74 18.30 6.32
CA VAL A 582 50.34 18.91 7.51
C VAL A 582 50.46 20.42 7.30
N ILE A 583 49.67 21.17 8.06
CA ILE A 583 49.57 22.63 7.99
C ILE A 583 50.12 23.30 9.26
N GLY A 584 50.47 24.59 9.17
CA GLY A 584 51.01 25.35 10.29
C GLY A 584 52.54 25.25 10.43
N GLY A 585 53.08 25.89 11.48
CA GLY A 585 54.52 26.10 11.69
C GLY A 585 55.19 26.96 10.61
N SER A 586 56.53 26.99 10.61
CA SER A 586 57.32 27.63 9.55
C SER A 586 57.47 26.71 8.33
N GLY A 587 56.98 27.14 7.16
CA GLY A 587 57.10 26.43 5.87
C GLY A 587 55.77 26.08 5.19
N ASN A 588 55.84 25.56 3.97
CA ASN A 588 54.68 25.24 3.13
C ASN A 588 53.88 24.02 3.64
N ASN A 589 52.59 23.98 3.30
CA ASN A 589 51.75 22.80 3.51
C ASN A 589 52.25 21.64 2.65
N VAL A 590 52.31 20.44 3.22
CA VAL A 590 52.72 19.23 2.51
C VAL A 590 51.65 18.16 2.68
N THR A 591 51.29 17.53 1.56
CA THR A 591 50.28 16.48 1.49
C THR A 591 50.94 15.13 1.22
N ALA A 592 50.45 14.08 1.89
CA ALA A 592 50.86 12.70 1.68
C ALA A 592 49.62 11.79 1.65
N PRO A 593 49.67 10.63 1.00
CA PRO A 593 48.59 9.65 1.09
C PRO A 593 48.45 9.14 2.54
N LEU A 594 47.22 8.79 2.93
CA LEU A 594 46.97 8.06 4.17
C LEU A 594 47.73 6.71 4.11
N PRO A 595 48.59 6.38 5.09
CA PRO A 595 49.33 5.14 5.08
C PRO A 595 48.41 3.92 5.13
N ALA A 596 48.89 2.78 4.60
CA ALA A 596 48.16 1.52 4.72
C ALA A 596 48.06 1.09 6.19
N ALA A 597 47.25 0.06 6.45
CA ALA A 597 47.08 -0.43 7.81
C ALA A 597 48.42 -0.96 8.35
N ASN A 598 48.82 -0.46 9.52
CA ASN A 598 50.08 -0.79 10.20
C ASN A 598 51.34 -0.28 9.49
N GLU A 599 51.19 0.76 8.66
CA GLU A 599 52.30 1.48 8.01
C GLU A 599 52.37 2.94 8.50
N SER A 600 53.44 3.62 8.12
CA SER A 600 53.67 5.03 8.46
C SER A 600 54.23 5.84 7.29
N VAL A 601 54.04 7.15 7.35
CA VAL A 601 54.62 8.11 6.41
C VAL A 601 55.13 9.32 7.19
N THR A 602 56.35 9.76 6.90
CA THR A 602 56.94 10.94 7.57
C THR A 602 56.77 12.17 6.69
N VAL A 603 56.14 13.21 7.24
CA VAL A 603 55.86 14.47 6.55
C VAL A 603 56.26 15.63 7.46
N ARG A 604 57.14 16.51 6.97
CA ARG A 604 57.65 17.67 7.72
C ARG A 604 58.16 17.33 9.13
N GLY A 605 58.84 16.18 9.27
CA GLY A 605 59.40 15.70 10.55
C GLY A 605 58.37 15.16 11.55
N ILE A 606 57.12 14.96 11.13
CA ILE A 606 56.08 14.26 11.89
C ILE A 606 55.84 12.91 11.21
N THR A 607 55.92 11.82 11.96
CA THR A 607 55.60 10.48 11.48
C THR A 607 54.12 10.20 11.72
N LEU A 608 53.38 10.03 10.63
CA LEU A 608 51.95 9.69 10.67
C LEU A 608 51.85 8.16 10.62
N VAL A 609 51.42 7.54 11.71
CA VAL A 609 51.36 6.08 11.88
C VAL A 609 49.90 5.64 11.92
N ARG A 610 49.53 4.67 11.09
CA ARG A 610 48.20 4.06 11.14
C ARG A 610 48.28 2.70 11.82
N GLU A 611 47.66 2.57 12.98
CA GLU A 611 47.50 1.30 13.68
C GLU A 611 46.05 0.82 13.54
N GLY A 612 45.83 -0.18 12.68
CA GLY A 612 44.49 -0.65 12.29
C GLY A 612 43.58 0.48 11.78
N ASP A 613 42.60 0.86 12.60
CA ASP A 613 41.60 1.88 12.31
C ASP A 613 41.88 3.23 13.00
N VAL A 614 43.05 3.42 13.60
CA VAL A 614 43.42 4.68 14.28
C VAL A 614 44.67 5.27 13.64
N LEU A 615 44.66 6.59 13.43
CA LEU A 615 45.77 7.36 12.91
C LEU A 615 46.40 8.19 14.04
N PHE A 616 47.70 8.07 14.21
CA PHE A 616 48.51 8.82 15.16
C PHE A 616 49.51 9.70 14.43
N ALA A 617 49.91 10.80 15.08
CA ALA A 617 51.06 11.60 14.71
C ALA A 617 52.11 11.51 15.81
N GLU A 618 53.34 11.24 15.41
CA GLU A 618 54.47 11.02 16.30
C GLU A 618 55.62 11.96 15.96
N ARG A 619 56.25 12.51 17.00
CA ARG A 619 57.50 13.26 16.89
C ARG A 619 58.26 13.20 18.20
N GLY A 620 59.46 12.63 18.16
CA GLY A 620 60.21 12.30 19.37
C GLY A 620 59.39 11.38 20.26
N GLU A 621 59.22 11.74 21.53
CA GLU A 621 58.40 10.99 22.49
C GLU A 621 56.91 11.41 22.50
N THR A 622 56.53 12.43 21.72
CA THR A 622 55.14 12.89 21.65
C THR A 622 54.37 12.05 20.63
N ARG A 623 53.26 11.46 21.08
CA ARG A 623 52.31 10.72 20.27
C ARG A 623 50.90 11.22 20.51
N VAL A 624 50.20 11.58 19.44
CA VAL A 624 48.85 12.14 19.53
C VAL A 624 47.93 11.46 18.51
N ARG A 625 46.71 11.14 18.93
CA ARG A 625 45.70 10.59 18.03
C ARG A 625 45.14 11.69 17.13
N ILE A 626 45.21 11.48 15.82
CA ILE A 626 44.76 12.42 14.80
C ILE A 626 43.37 12.09 14.30
N ALA A 627 43.11 10.82 14.01
CA ALA A 627 41.83 10.40 13.46
C ALA A 627 41.53 8.94 13.78
N GLN A 628 40.28 8.54 13.63
CA GLN A 628 39.87 7.14 13.65
C GLN A 628 38.91 6.87 12.49
N ARG A 629 38.98 5.68 11.91
CA ARG A 629 38.07 5.25 10.86
C ARG A 629 36.63 5.34 11.36
N GLU A 630 35.77 5.89 10.53
CA GLU A 630 34.34 6.01 10.81
C GLU A 630 33.75 4.62 11.07
N ARG A 631 32.94 4.52 12.14
CA ARG A 631 32.20 3.33 12.51
C ARG A 631 30.72 3.55 12.19
N TYR A 632 30.04 2.48 11.79
CA TYR A 632 28.65 2.50 11.34
C TYR A 632 27.80 1.70 12.34
N GLU A 633 26.91 2.38 13.06
CA GLU A 633 26.09 1.79 14.13
C GLU A 633 25.27 0.60 13.66
N GLY A 634 24.68 0.66 12.45
CA GLY A 634 23.89 -0.45 11.91
C GLY A 634 24.68 -1.72 11.58
N ARG A 635 25.99 -1.74 11.81
CA ARG A 635 26.83 -2.93 11.61
C ARG A 635 27.44 -3.48 12.91
N GLN A 636 27.23 -2.78 14.02
CA GLN A 636 27.60 -3.24 15.35
C GLN A 636 26.41 -3.99 15.94
#